data_AF-A0A3B9Q1W2-F1
#
_entry.id   AF-A0A3B9Q1W2-F1
#
_cell.length_a   1.000
_cell.length_b   1.000
_cell.length_c   1.000
_cell.angle_alpha   90.00
_cell.angle_beta   90.00
_cell.angle_gamma   90.00
#
_symmetry.space_group_name_H-M   'P 1'
#
loop_
_entity.id
_entity.type
_entity.pdbx_description
1 polymer ?
#
loop_
_entity_poly.entity_id
_entity_poly.type
_entity_poly.pdbx_seq_one_letter_code
_entity_poly.pdbx_strand_id
1 'polypeptide(L)'
;MDIIMTHEQTDFDGFASMLGAYLLEDRAYPILPNNMNRNVQQFYHNYRFELPFILPQALPKQNIHSITLVDTQSMVTLKGITRDTRVCVFDHHKKKDDFSSDWAYNDIKTGACTTYFVEHLIEHNGNLSMVQATLLLLGIYEDTGSLTYASTTARDAQAVAYLLSQGASLKIAADYLNPSLSPGQQKVLEALIQNQQVMELKKKRVMVSHADAEFLEEEVSSIAHKLCDLYDPDGLFLFVKTKEGIRFVARSVCDEIDVSNIAERFGGGGHTRAAAALIRKSEGNRKALQELEKDFIASLDDFINPSISVKQIMSTNPLLLEPSTKLQEALQLMQRFGYEGFPVVQENQVIGLLTRRAVDRALSHKMDVPVKSLMEAGNYFVHPETSLEELHQIMAKSNWGQIPVVNKQDKKIIGIVTRTDLLQAYSGIQSPENGKMDLSSLLENTLKPNQMKLIKMIAETAHEMRMHVYLVGGVVRDIILKSPILDLDFVVEGNAIELAHQLIALYGGKITSHRQFGTAKWFLEDSRIIVSDNDANSSSGLPKSIDLISARTEFYKNPSALPTVKLSSIKLDLLRRDFTINTLAIRLDGKHYGKLYDYWGGLDDLNDGIIRVLHSLSFVDDPTRMLRAIRFEQRFGFQIEKRTLELFEEAKPLLKQVSGDRIRHEMDLIFRERLAVDILNRLQQLELLQAIDPDLHFSKKNAITLQAAIENKAGDGWALPSKVGNSSTEIVILYTIFLCMQAEKSVQRINKRLKLPKVIQKSISQARELIEKMPQLIDQKPSEIYYALKNVPNHTLFAVQFFFHDNHKVQQNINLYLSEWTKLKPYTKGTDLKKLGINPGPIYKSIYQQLISAWVDGEIISREEEADLLQSILTKSKKTN
;
A
#
# COMPACT_ATOMS: atom_id res chain seq x y z
N MET A 1 36.20 -17.03 28.86
CA MET A 1 36.07 -17.88 27.65
C MET A 1 34.62 -17.88 27.21
N ASP A 2 34.39 -18.07 25.93
CA ASP A 2 33.05 -18.05 25.32
C ASP A 2 32.70 -19.47 24.88
N ILE A 3 31.47 -19.92 25.14
CA ILE A 3 31.06 -21.31 24.93
C ILE A 3 29.74 -21.40 24.17
N ILE A 4 29.57 -22.48 23.41
CA ILE A 4 28.34 -22.79 22.67
C ILE A 4 27.78 -24.11 23.21
N MET A 5 26.48 -24.14 23.49
CA MET A 5 25.77 -25.29 24.06
C MET A 5 24.36 -25.46 23.47
N THR A 6 23.82 -26.67 23.57
CA THR A 6 22.45 -27.03 23.20
C THR A 6 21.83 -27.95 24.28
N HIS A 7 20.62 -28.48 24.06
CA HIS A 7 19.93 -29.36 25.00
C HIS A 7 20.58 -30.75 25.13
N GLU A 8 20.39 -31.42 26.27
CA GLU A 8 20.97 -32.77 26.57
C GLU A 8 20.26 -33.93 25.85
N GLN A 9 19.30 -33.69 24.96
CA GLN A 9 18.71 -34.72 24.10
C GLN A 9 18.98 -34.35 22.64
N THR A 10 20.24 -34.04 22.34
CA THR A 10 20.61 -33.35 21.11
C THR A 10 20.28 -34.18 19.88
N ASP A 11 19.43 -33.63 19.01
CA ASP A 11 19.17 -34.11 17.67
C ASP A 11 20.11 -33.44 16.65
N PHE A 12 19.83 -33.62 15.36
CA PHE A 12 20.68 -33.01 14.34
C PHE A 12 20.51 -31.50 14.25
N ASP A 13 19.36 -30.90 14.59
CA ASP A 13 19.20 -29.44 14.52
C ASP A 13 20.01 -28.75 15.61
N GLY A 14 19.90 -29.20 16.86
CA GLY A 14 20.72 -28.70 17.95
C GLY A 14 22.23 -28.92 17.72
N PHE A 15 22.61 -30.10 17.24
CA PHE A 15 24.03 -30.43 16.98
C PHE A 15 24.62 -29.63 15.80
N ALA A 16 23.85 -29.45 14.73
CA ALA A 16 24.27 -28.67 13.57
C ALA A 16 24.29 -27.17 13.85
N SER A 17 23.31 -26.66 14.61
CA SER A 17 23.28 -25.26 15.06
C SER A 17 24.51 -24.90 15.88
N MET A 18 25.02 -25.83 16.70
CA MET A 18 26.28 -25.62 17.42
C MET A 18 27.48 -25.47 16.47
N LEU A 19 27.55 -26.27 15.41
CA LEU A 19 28.58 -26.12 14.37
C LEU A 19 28.42 -24.79 13.65
N GLY A 20 27.20 -24.42 13.27
CA GLY A 20 26.89 -23.17 12.59
C GLY A 20 27.32 -21.94 13.40
N ALA A 21 27.00 -21.92 14.70
CA ALA A 21 27.44 -20.88 15.62
C ALA A 21 28.96 -20.81 15.74
N TYR A 22 29.65 -21.96 15.84
CA TYR A 22 31.11 -22.01 15.91
C TYR A 22 31.78 -21.44 14.66
N LEU A 23 31.24 -21.75 13.48
CA LEU A 23 31.78 -21.26 12.21
C LEU A 23 31.59 -19.75 12.02
N LEU A 24 30.66 -19.12 12.75
CA LEU A 24 30.51 -17.66 12.79
C LEU A 24 31.37 -17.02 13.89
N GLU A 25 31.58 -17.71 15.00
CA GLU A 25 32.34 -17.25 16.17
C GLU A 25 33.64 -18.03 16.36
N ASP A 26 34.68 -17.66 15.59
CA ASP A 26 36.03 -18.28 15.56
C ASP A 26 36.74 -18.46 16.94
N ARG A 27 36.21 -17.88 18.02
CA ARG A 27 36.83 -17.88 19.37
C ARG A 27 36.02 -18.61 20.44
N ALA A 28 34.84 -19.13 20.12
CA ALA A 28 33.99 -19.84 21.06
C ALA A 28 34.27 -21.35 21.06
N TYR A 29 34.07 -22.01 22.20
CA TYR A 29 34.23 -23.46 22.34
C TYR A 29 32.88 -24.18 22.26
N PRO A 30 32.63 -25.02 21.22
CA PRO A 30 31.39 -25.80 21.12
C PRO A 30 31.50 -27.06 21.97
N ILE A 31 30.70 -27.13 23.04
CA ILE A 31 30.80 -28.17 24.07
C ILE A 31 29.88 -29.33 23.72
N LEU A 32 30.45 -30.51 23.55
CA LEU A 32 29.70 -31.73 23.27
C LEU A 32 28.74 -32.06 24.44
N PRO A 33 27.43 -32.23 24.18
CA PRO A 33 26.44 -32.64 25.18
C PRO A 33 26.76 -34.03 25.78
N ASN A 34 26.29 -34.29 27.00
CA ASN A 34 26.56 -35.59 27.65
C ASN A 34 25.70 -36.70 27.04
N ASN A 35 24.48 -36.34 26.65
CA ASN A 35 23.52 -37.21 26.00
C ASN A 35 23.15 -36.65 24.62
N MET A 36 23.16 -37.51 23.60
CA MET A 36 22.87 -37.16 22.21
C MET A 36 22.07 -38.30 21.58
N ASN A 37 21.27 -38.00 20.58
CA ASN A 37 20.52 -39.01 19.85
C ASN A 37 21.46 -40.00 19.15
N ARG A 38 21.01 -41.25 19.02
CA ARG A 38 21.87 -42.36 18.57
C ARG A 38 22.46 -42.12 17.17
N ASN A 39 21.67 -41.54 16.27
CA ASN A 39 22.09 -41.13 14.93
C ASN A 39 23.17 -40.03 14.99
N VAL A 40 22.99 -39.01 15.84
CA VAL A 40 23.98 -37.95 16.08
C VAL A 40 25.27 -38.51 16.66
N GLN A 41 25.19 -39.41 17.65
CA GLN A 41 26.34 -40.09 18.23
C GLN A 41 27.13 -40.89 17.20
N GLN A 42 26.45 -41.63 16.32
CA GLN A 42 27.08 -42.40 15.24
C GLN A 42 27.74 -41.48 14.22
N PHE A 43 27.09 -40.38 13.84
CA PHE A 43 27.66 -39.39 12.93
C PHE A 43 28.94 -38.78 13.54
N TYR A 44 28.86 -38.30 14.78
CA TYR A 44 30.01 -37.75 15.49
C TYR A 44 31.14 -38.77 15.60
N HIS A 45 30.87 -40.03 15.95
CA HIS A 45 31.93 -41.04 16.07
C HIS A 45 32.69 -41.25 14.76
N ASN A 46 31.99 -41.24 13.62
CA ASN A 46 32.56 -41.46 12.30
C ASN A 46 33.33 -40.23 11.78
N TYR A 47 32.90 -39.03 12.13
CA TYR A 47 33.41 -37.78 11.54
C TYR A 47 34.06 -36.81 12.55
N ARG A 48 34.27 -37.20 13.81
CA ARG A 48 34.79 -36.34 14.90
C ARG A 48 36.07 -35.58 14.57
N PHE A 49 36.93 -36.09 13.69
CA PHE A 49 38.19 -35.45 13.34
C PHE A 49 38.01 -34.22 12.43
N GLU A 50 36.85 -34.08 11.80
CA GLU A 50 36.49 -32.95 10.94
C GLU A 50 35.55 -31.95 11.64
N LEU A 51 35.22 -32.19 12.92
CA LEU A 51 34.27 -31.41 13.69
C LEU A 51 34.95 -30.75 14.91
N PRO A 52 34.58 -29.50 15.26
CA PRO A 52 35.29 -28.70 16.26
C PRO A 52 34.88 -28.96 17.71
N PHE A 53 34.06 -29.99 17.96
CA PHE A 53 33.45 -30.22 19.28
C PHE A 53 34.46 -30.69 20.32
N ILE A 54 34.34 -30.18 21.54
CA ILE A 54 35.18 -30.58 22.67
C ILE A 54 34.34 -31.16 23.81
N LEU A 55 34.91 -32.13 24.52
CA LEU A 55 34.27 -32.68 25.72
C LEU A 55 34.28 -31.64 26.85
N PRO A 56 33.23 -31.59 27.72
CA PRO A 56 33.20 -30.69 28.87
C PRO A 56 34.43 -30.80 29.77
N GLN A 57 35.03 -31.99 29.85
CA GLN A 57 36.22 -32.28 30.67
C GLN A 57 37.51 -31.69 30.09
N ALA A 58 37.52 -31.40 28.78
CA ALA A 58 38.67 -30.83 28.07
C ALA A 58 38.68 -29.29 28.09
N LEU A 59 37.66 -28.65 28.69
CA LEU A 59 37.58 -27.20 28.79
C LEU A 59 38.72 -26.61 29.66
N PRO A 60 39.34 -25.50 29.24
CA PRO A 60 40.29 -24.77 30.08
C PRO A 60 39.63 -24.32 31.40
N LYS A 61 40.38 -24.40 32.51
CA LYS A 61 39.92 -23.89 33.82
C LYS A 61 39.98 -22.36 33.85
N GLN A 62 39.00 -21.69 33.27
CA GLN A 62 38.85 -20.23 33.22
C GLN A 62 37.39 -19.82 33.45
N ASN A 63 37.16 -18.54 33.79
CA ASN A 63 35.81 -18.01 33.91
C ASN A 63 35.12 -17.93 32.54
N ILE A 64 33.82 -18.21 32.51
CA ILE A 64 32.99 -18.12 31.31
C ILE A 64 32.46 -16.69 31.22
N HIS A 65 32.64 -16.04 30.06
CA HIS A 65 32.23 -14.65 29.84
C HIS A 65 30.91 -14.55 29.05
N SER A 66 30.74 -15.41 28.04
CA SER A 66 29.46 -15.58 27.36
C SER A 66 29.12 -17.05 27.06
N ILE A 67 27.82 -17.30 26.95
CA ILE A 67 27.22 -18.58 26.58
C ILE A 67 26.25 -18.32 25.43
N THR A 68 26.46 -19.01 24.31
CA THR A 68 25.53 -19.06 23.19
C THR A 68 24.75 -20.37 23.27
N LEU A 69 23.46 -20.28 23.57
CA LEU A 69 22.51 -21.39 23.60
C LEU A 69 21.82 -21.47 22.25
N VAL A 70 21.90 -22.63 21.61
CA VAL A 70 21.28 -22.90 20.32
C VAL A 70 20.26 -24.01 20.44
N ASP A 71 19.09 -23.80 19.83
CA ASP A 71 17.96 -24.74 19.82
C ASP A 71 17.51 -25.17 21.23
N THR A 72 17.66 -24.27 22.21
CA THR A 72 17.24 -24.51 23.59
C THR A 72 17.09 -23.23 24.38
N GLN A 73 16.10 -23.19 25.26
CA GLN A 73 15.93 -22.13 26.27
C GLN A 73 16.38 -22.59 27.66
N SER A 74 17.01 -23.76 27.77
CA SER A 74 17.39 -24.37 29.04
C SER A 74 18.90 -24.61 29.09
N MET A 75 19.52 -24.17 30.18
CA MET A 75 20.98 -24.19 30.37
C MET A 75 21.41 -25.20 31.42
N VAL A 76 22.45 -25.98 31.13
CA VAL A 76 23.11 -26.85 32.10
C VAL A 76 24.19 -26.07 32.85
N THR A 77 24.24 -26.23 34.18
CA THR A 77 25.22 -25.54 35.02
C THR A 77 26.62 -26.13 34.85
N LEU A 78 27.56 -25.34 34.35
CA LEU A 78 28.98 -25.71 34.23
C LEU A 78 29.86 -24.97 35.26
N LYS A 79 31.01 -25.56 35.58
CA LYS A 79 32.03 -24.92 36.42
C LYS A 79 32.64 -23.73 35.67
N GLY A 80 32.64 -22.55 36.28
CA GLY A 80 33.18 -21.31 35.69
C GLY A 80 32.12 -20.28 35.29
N ILE A 81 30.83 -20.61 35.39
CA ILE A 81 29.72 -19.66 35.24
C ILE A 81 29.67 -18.74 36.47
N THR A 82 29.75 -17.43 36.25
CA THR A 82 29.61 -16.38 37.27
C THR A 82 28.34 -15.55 37.03
N ARG A 83 28.01 -14.63 37.96
CA ARG A 83 26.87 -13.70 37.78
C ARG A 83 27.03 -12.73 36.61
N ASP A 84 28.26 -12.49 36.16
CA ASP A 84 28.57 -11.58 35.05
C ASP A 84 28.57 -12.29 33.68
N THR A 85 28.21 -13.57 33.65
CA THR A 85 28.17 -14.37 32.41
C THR A 85 26.99 -13.92 31.54
N ARG A 86 27.25 -13.51 30.30
CA ARG A 86 26.20 -13.13 29.35
C ARG A 86 25.64 -14.36 28.64
N VAL A 87 24.32 -14.51 28.60
CA VAL A 87 23.67 -15.63 27.91
C VAL A 87 22.89 -15.09 26.72
N CYS A 88 23.13 -15.67 25.54
CA CYS A 88 22.44 -15.38 24.30
C CYS A 88 21.75 -16.66 23.81
N VAL A 89 20.46 -16.58 23.51
CA VAL A 89 19.63 -17.71 23.08
C VAL A 89 19.22 -17.52 21.64
N PHE A 90 19.37 -18.58 20.84
CA PHE A 90 18.90 -18.73 19.47
C PHE A 90 17.97 -19.93 19.43
N ASP A 91 16.67 -19.68 19.24
CA ASP A 91 15.66 -20.73 19.25
C ASP A 91 14.52 -20.33 18.31
N HIS A 92 13.97 -21.32 17.61
CA HIS A 92 12.82 -21.18 16.71
C HIS A 92 11.47 -21.58 17.36
N HIS A 93 11.52 -22.08 18.59
CA HIS A 93 10.33 -22.35 19.40
C HIS A 93 9.79 -21.11 20.10
N LYS A 94 8.49 -21.13 20.45
CA LYS A 94 7.87 -20.05 21.23
C LYS A 94 8.61 -19.84 22.55
N LYS A 95 8.92 -18.57 22.86
CA LYS A 95 9.53 -18.17 24.13
C LYS A 95 8.71 -18.67 25.33
N LYS A 96 9.36 -19.34 26.29
CA LYS A 96 8.73 -19.83 27.53
C LYS A 96 8.33 -18.67 28.44
N ASP A 97 7.23 -18.84 29.19
CA ASP A 97 6.71 -17.81 30.11
C ASP A 97 7.64 -17.57 31.32
N ASP A 98 8.48 -18.55 31.68
CA ASP A 98 9.44 -18.50 32.79
C ASP A 98 10.86 -18.07 32.36
N PHE A 99 11.00 -17.46 31.19
CA PHE A 99 12.29 -17.09 30.62
C PHE A 99 12.99 -15.97 31.42
N SER A 100 14.28 -16.15 31.70
CA SER A 100 15.11 -15.19 32.43
C SER A 100 15.16 -13.84 31.72
N SER A 101 14.80 -12.75 32.41
CA SER A 101 14.81 -11.38 31.84
C SER A 101 16.20 -10.90 31.45
N ASP A 102 17.24 -11.49 32.04
CA ASP A 102 18.63 -11.05 31.90
C ASP A 102 19.34 -11.67 30.68
N TRP A 103 18.65 -12.54 29.93
CA TRP A 103 19.19 -13.25 28.78
C TRP A 103 18.75 -12.59 27.47
N ALA A 104 19.69 -12.46 26.53
CA ALA A 104 19.37 -12.04 25.17
C ALA A 104 18.66 -13.20 24.44
N TYR A 105 17.56 -12.92 23.75
CA TYR A 105 16.77 -13.93 23.05
C TYR A 105 16.55 -13.48 21.60
N ASN A 106 16.97 -14.33 20.66
CA ASN A 106 16.77 -14.15 19.23
C ASN A 106 15.66 -15.10 18.78
N ASP A 107 14.53 -14.52 18.41
CA ASP A 107 13.37 -15.23 17.87
C ASP A 107 13.64 -15.62 16.41
N ILE A 108 13.86 -16.90 16.15
CA ILE A 108 14.16 -17.43 14.82
C ILE A 108 12.87 -17.88 14.13
N LYS A 109 12.52 -17.25 13.01
CA LYS A 109 11.33 -17.58 12.21
C LYS A 109 11.69 -18.44 10.99
N THR A 110 12.21 -19.63 11.23
CA THR A 110 12.56 -20.64 10.20
C THR A 110 12.11 -22.03 10.64
N GLY A 111 12.08 -22.98 9.70
CA GLY A 111 11.68 -24.36 9.96
C GLY A 111 12.66 -25.10 10.87
N ALA A 112 13.95 -24.78 10.79
CA ALA A 112 15.00 -25.27 11.66
C ALA A 112 15.86 -24.12 12.21
N CYS A 113 16.41 -24.27 13.42
CA CYS A 113 17.36 -23.33 14.01
C CYS A 113 18.66 -23.23 13.18
N THR A 114 19.12 -24.37 12.63
CA THR A 114 20.32 -24.45 11.78
C THR A 114 20.25 -23.51 10.57
N THR A 115 19.05 -23.29 10.00
CA THR A 115 18.84 -22.39 8.85
C THR A 115 19.35 -20.99 9.12
N TYR A 116 19.12 -20.45 10.32
CA TYR A 116 19.61 -19.13 10.72
C TYR A 116 21.13 -19.02 10.58
N PHE A 117 21.86 -20.01 11.10
CA PHE A 117 23.32 -20.00 11.05
C PHE A 117 23.85 -20.16 9.62
N VAL A 118 23.20 -20.98 8.80
CA VAL A 118 23.60 -21.18 7.40
C VAL A 118 23.42 -19.88 6.60
N GLU A 119 22.35 -19.12 6.80
CA GLU A 119 22.16 -17.83 6.13
C GLU A 119 23.28 -16.85 6.47
N HIS A 120 23.66 -16.77 7.74
CA HIS A 120 24.75 -15.88 8.16
C HIS A 120 26.10 -16.38 7.61
N LEU A 121 26.30 -17.69 7.46
CA LEU A 121 27.50 -18.24 6.82
C LEU A 121 27.58 -17.89 5.32
N ILE A 122 26.44 -17.83 4.62
CA ILE A 122 26.37 -17.36 3.22
C ILE A 122 26.87 -15.92 3.11
N GLU A 123 26.44 -15.04 4.02
CA GLU A 123 26.85 -13.63 4.02
C GLU A 123 28.35 -13.45 4.26
N HIS A 124 28.97 -14.35 5.03
CA HIS A 124 30.40 -14.31 5.38
C HIS A 124 31.29 -15.05 4.34
N ASN A 125 30.72 -15.62 3.28
CA ASN A 125 31.44 -16.30 2.19
C ASN A 125 32.41 -17.41 2.69
N GLY A 126 32.02 -18.16 3.71
CA GLY A 126 32.82 -19.25 4.28
C GLY A 126 32.80 -20.53 3.42
N ASN A 127 33.96 -21.14 3.20
CA ASN A 127 34.04 -22.47 2.58
C ASN A 127 33.77 -23.56 3.62
N LEU A 128 32.84 -24.46 3.32
CA LEU A 128 32.51 -25.60 4.18
C LEU A 128 33.17 -26.89 3.68
N SER A 129 33.63 -27.75 4.59
CA SER A 129 33.98 -29.12 4.21
C SER A 129 32.72 -29.91 3.86
N MET A 130 32.87 -31.01 3.10
CA MET A 130 31.75 -31.92 2.79
C MET A 130 31.04 -32.38 4.08
N VAL A 131 31.79 -32.71 5.13
CA VAL A 131 31.23 -33.18 6.41
C VAL A 131 30.49 -32.06 7.13
N GLN A 132 31.03 -30.84 7.17
CA GLN A 132 30.38 -29.68 7.78
C GLN A 132 29.09 -29.32 7.03
N ALA A 133 29.15 -29.26 5.70
CA ALA A 133 27.98 -28.99 4.87
C ALA A 133 26.91 -30.08 5.02
N THR A 134 27.32 -31.35 5.13
CA THR A 134 26.40 -32.48 5.35
C THR A 134 25.77 -32.43 6.75
N LEU A 135 26.52 -32.04 7.79
CA LEU A 135 25.97 -31.89 9.14
C LEU A 135 24.94 -30.76 9.20
N LEU A 136 25.25 -29.59 8.62
CA LEU A 136 24.29 -28.48 8.54
C LEU A 136 23.04 -28.88 7.74
N LEU A 137 23.20 -29.70 6.70
CA LEU A 137 22.08 -30.21 5.91
C LEU A 137 21.19 -31.14 6.75
N LEU A 138 21.81 -32.03 7.53
CA LEU A 138 21.12 -32.94 8.44
C LEU A 138 20.28 -32.19 9.46
N GLY A 139 20.80 -31.09 10.04
CA GLY A 139 20.04 -30.26 10.98
C GLY A 139 18.78 -29.67 10.38
N ILE A 140 18.87 -29.11 9.16
CA ILE A 140 17.69 -28.57 8.47
C ILE A 140 16.71 -29.70 8.12
N TYR A 141 17.19 -30.84 7.62
CA TYR A 141 16.32 -31.94 7.18
C TYR A 141 15.60 -32.65 8.34
N GLU A 142 16.18 -32.71 9.53
CA GLU A 142 15.54 -33.29 10.72
C GLU A 142 14.24 -32.54 11.06
N ASP A 143 14.33 -31.20 11.18
CA ASP A 143 13.23 -30.36 11.68
C ASP A 143 12.24 -29.89 10.60
N THR A 144 12.66 -29.90 9.34
CA THR A 144 11.77 -29.62 8.20
C THR A 144 11.14 -30.87 7.59
N GLY A 145 11.51 -32.06 8.08
CA GLY A 145 11.08 -33.32 7.49
C GLY A 145 11.53 -33.44 6.04
N SER A 146 12.80 -33.13 5.78
CA SER A 146 13.34 -33.00 4.42
C SER A 146 12.52 -32.03 3.54
N LEU A 147 12.19 -30.86 4.09
CA LEU A 147 11.40 -29.78 3.46
C LEU A 147 9.92 -30.10 3.20
N THR A 148 9.36 -31.15 3.80
CA THR A 148 7.96 -31.55 3.58
C THR A 148 7.01 -31.06 4.67
N TYR A 149 7.52 -30.61 5.82
CA TYR A 149 6.67 -30.14 6.91
C TYR A 149 6.14 -28.73 6.62
N ALA A 150 4.93 -28.42 7.12
CA ALA A 150 4.28 -27.12 6.90
C ALA A 150 4.98 -25.93 7.59
N SER A 151 5.82 -26.20 8.60
CA SER A 151 6.70 -25.22 9.24
C SER A 151 7.89 -24.83 8.36
N THR A 152 8.17 -25.59 7.29
CA THR A 152 9.26 -25.30 6.35
C THR A 152 9.01 -23.98 5.64
N THR A 153 10.03 -23.13 5.64
CA THR A 153 10.02 -21.83 4.98
C THR A 153 10.88 -21.84 3.72
N ALA A 154 10.71 -20.84 2.86
CA ALA A 154 11.57 -20.67 1.69
C ALA A 154 13.06 -20.50 2.06
N ARG A 155 13.34 -19.99 3.27
CA ARG A 155 14.69 -19.80 3.80
C ARG A 155 15.39 -21.14 4.04
N ASP A 156 14.66 -22.13 4.57
CA ASP A 156 15.19 -23.48 4.77
C ASP A 156 15.58 -24.13 3.43
N ALA A 157 14.75 -23.95 2.40
CA ALA A 157 15.05 -24.47 1.06
C ALA A 157 16.27 -23.78 0.41
N GLN A 158 16.45 -22.48 0.63
CA GLN A 158 17.61 -21.73 0.16
C GLN A 158 18.90 -22.16 0.87
N ALA A 159 18.85 -22.34 2.18
CA ALA A 159 19.97 -22.86 2.97
C ALA A 159 20.37 -24.26 2.51
N VAL A 160 19.40 -25.16 2.27
CA VAL A 160 19.64 -26.49 1.70
C VAL A 160 20.32 -26.40 0.33
N ALA A 161 19.81 -25.54 -0.57
CA ALA A 161 20.40 -25.37 -1.90
C ALA A 161 21.86 -24.90 -1.82
N TYR A 162 22.15 -23.98 -0.89
CA TYR A 162 23.52 -23.53 -0.64
C TYR A 162 24.41 -24.67 -0.13
N LEU A 163 23.98 -25.43 0.88
CA LEU A 163 24.77 -26.53 1.44
C LEU A 163 25.06 -27.63 0.41
N LEU A 164 24.08 -27.94 -0.45
CA LEU A 164 24.29 -28.85 -1.59
C LEU A 164 25.31 -28.29 -2.59
N SER A 165 25.29 -26.97 -2.84
CA SER A 165 26.30 -26.32 -3.69
C SER A 165 27.71 -26.34 -3.08
N GLN A 166 27.82 -26.38 -1.74
CA GLN A 166 29.06 -26.55 -0.99
C GLN A 166 29.51 -28.02 -0.90
N GLY A 167 28.78 -28.95 -1.53
CA GLY A 167 29.15 -30.36 -1.60
C GLY A 167 28.59 -31.25 -0.49
N ALA A 168 27.53 -30.83 0.22
CA ALA A 168 26.83 -31.70 1.17
C ALA A 168 26.37 -33.02 0.50
N SER A 169 26.57 -34.15 1.18
CA SER A 169 26.32 -35.48 0.64
C SER A 169 24.96 -36.01 1.08
N LEU A 170 23.99 -36.02 0.16
CA LEU A 170 22.68 -36.63 0.37
C LEU A 170 22.76 -38.13 0.68
N LYS A 171 23.76 -38.82 0.12
CA LYS A 171 24.00 -40.24 0.40
C LYS A 171 24.33 -40.47 1.87
N ILE A 172 25.25 -39.67 2.41
CA ILE A 172 25.59 -39.73 3.84
C ILE A 172 24.38 -39.32 4.66
N ALA A 173 23.70 -38.22 4.32
CA ALA A 173 22.54 -37.76 5.07
C ALA A 173 21.43 -38.82 5.19
N ALA A 174 21.15 -39.56 4.11
CA ALA A 174 20.15 -40.61 4.09
C ALA A 174 20.41 -41.75 5.10
N ASP A 175 21.68 -42.09 5.35
CA ASP A 175 22.06 -43.14 6.31
C ASP A 175 21.73 -42.75 7.77
N TYR A 176 21.61 -41.45 8.07
CA TYR A 176 21.41 -40.93 9.43
C TYR A 176 20.02 -40.35 9.72
N LEU A 177 19.28 -39.90 8.70
CA LEU A 177 17.90 -39.40 8.84
C LEU A 177 16.89 -40.52 9.10
N ASN A 178 17.17 -41.74 8.62
CA ASN A 178 16.28 -42.89 8.74
C ASN A 178 16.96 -44.07 9.45
N PRO A 179 17.32 -43.94 10.74
CA PRO A 179 18.02 -45.01 11.43
C PRO A 179 17.13 -46.26 11.54
N SER A 180 17.74 -47.44 11.35
CA SER A 180 17.05 -48.72 11.60
C SER A 180 16.64 -48.83 13.07
N LEU A 181 15.44 -49.33 13.37
CA LEU A 181 15.00 -49.50 14.76
C LEU A 181 15.92 -50.46 15.52
N SER A 182 16.28 -50.12 16.76
CA SER A 182 17.05 -51.04 17.62
C SER A 182 16.23 -52.29 17.97
N PRO A 183 16.87 -53.37 18.44
CA PRO A 183 16.13 -54.53 18.95
C PRO A 183 15.14 -54.16 20.08
N GLY A 184 15.44 -53.13 20.88
CA GLY A 184 14.54 -52.61 21.90
C GLY A 184 13.34 -51.88 21.29
N GLN A 185 13.60 -50.97 20.34
CA GLN A 185 12.54 -50.24 19.63
C GLN A 185 11.67 -51.17 18.77
N GLN A 186 12.23 -52.23 18.19
CA GLN A 186 11.49 -53.26 17.44
C GLN A 186 10.48 -53.98 18.33
N LYS A 187 10.88 -54.39 19.54
CA LYS A 187 9.96 -55.01 20.52
C LYS A 187 8.83 -54.07 20.92
N VAL A 188 9.12 -52.78 21.10
CA VAL A 188 8.11 -51.78 21.42
C VAL A 188 7.18 -51.54 20.23
N LEU A 189 7.71 -51.46 19.01
CA LEU A 189 6.93 -51.37 17.78
C LEU A 189 5.98 -52.56 17.64
N GLU A 190 6.47 -53.80 17.84
CA GLU A 190 5.64 -55.01 17.81
C GLU A 190 4.50 -54.93 18.83
N ALA A 191 4.78 -54.47 20.06
CA ALA A 191 3.75 -54.28 21.08
C ALA A 191 2.73 -53.20 20.71
N LEU A 192 3.17 -52.07 20.14
CA LEU A 192 2.27 -51.02 19.67
C LEU A 192 1.41 -51.46 18.49
N ILE A 193 1.95 -52.28 17.58
CA ILE A 193 1.18 -52.86 16.48
C ILE A 193 0.12 -53.83 17.02
N GLN A 194 0.45 -54.64 18.03
CA GLN A 194 -0.49 -55.58 18.64
C GLN A 194 -1.61 -54.87 19.42
N ASN A 195 -1.30 -53.75 20.07
CA ASN A 195 -2.23 -53.03 20.94
C ASN A 195 -2.94 -51.86 20.26
N GLN A 196 -2.84 -51.71 18.94
CA GLN A 196 -3.43 -50.59 18.23
C GLN A 196 -4.97 -50.62 18.22
N GLN A 197 -5.56 -49.44 18.28
CA GLN A 197 -6.96 -49.18 18.00
C GLN A 197 -7.05 -48.13 16.91
N VAL A 198 -7.60 -48.51 15.76
CA VAL A 198 -7.86 -47.59 14.65
C VAL A 198 -9.35 -47.29 14.61
N MET A 199 -9.69 -46.01 14.59
CA MET A 199 -11.07 -45.51 14.56
C MET A 199 -11.23 -44.43 13.50
N GLU A 200 -12.43 -44.33 12.95
CA GLU A 200 -12.79 -43.25 12.02
C GLU A 200 -13.68 -42.24 12.76
N LEU A 201 -13.16 -41.04 12.97
CA LEU A 201 -13.87 -39.95 13.64
C LEU A 201 -13.95 -38.77 12.69
N LYS A 202 -15.17 -38.27 12.41
CA LYS A 202 -15.42 -37.15 11.47
C LYS A 202 -14.71 -37.32 10.11
N LYS A 203 -14.66 -38.56 9.59
CA LYS A 203 -13.97 -38.99 8.35
C LYS A 203 -12.43 -38.93 8.41
N LYS A 204 -11.84 -38.87 9.60
CA LYS A 204 -10.39 -38.95 9.82
C LYS A 204 -10.05 -40.27 10.49
N ARG A 205 -9.02 -40.94 9.99
CA ARG A 205 -8.48 -42.19 10.54
C ARG A 205 -7.53 -41.88 11.69
N VAL A 206 -7.97 -42.14 12.91
CA VAL A 206 -7.16 -41.95 14.10
C VAL A 206 -6.67 -43.29 14.63
N MET A 207 -5.38 -43.37 14.93
CA MET A 207 -4.73 -44.53 15.52
C MET A 207 -4.27 -44.20 16.93
N VAL A 208 -4.72 -44.98 17.91
CA VAL A 208 -4.29 -44.90 19.31
C VAL A 208 -3.63 -46.23 19.68
N SER A 209 -2.49 -46.21 20.39
CA SER A 209 -1.85 -47.45 20.86
C SER A 209 -1.04 -47.26 22.13
N HIS A 210 -0.73 -48.37 22.81
CA HIS A 210 0.06 -48.37 24.02
C HIS A 210 1.08 -49.52 24.12
N ALA A 211 2.18 -49.29 24.83
CA ALA A 211 3.21 -50.30 25.08
C ALA A 211 3.95 -50.11 26.41
N ASP A 212 4.40 -51.21 27.01
CA ASP A 212 5.35 -51.18 28.13
C ASP A 212 6.78 -51.26 27.59
N ALA A 213 7.57 -50.22 27.87
CA ALA A 213 8.94 -50.05 27.41
C ALA A 213 9.87 -49.64 28.57
N GLU A 214 9.64 -50.12 29.79
CA GLU A 214 10.55 -49.85 30.94
C GLU A 214 11.99 -50.34 30.68
N PHE A 215 12.20 -51.22 29.71
CA PHE A 215 13.52 -51.67 29.25
C PHE A 215 14.16 -50.78 28.17
N LEU A 216 13.41 -49.86 27.57
CA LEU A 216 13.88 -49.01 26.48
C LEU A 216 14.65 -47.81 27.05
N GLU A 217 15.89 -47.64 26.61
CA GLU A 217 16.74 -46.49 26.98
C GLU A 217 16.78 -45.43 25.86
N GLU A 218 16.27 -45.77 24.68
CA GLU A 218 16.21 -44.92 23.49
C GLU A 218 14.88 -44.16 23.36
N GLU A 219 14.80 -43.23 22.42
CA GLU A 219 13.58 -42.44 22.15
C GLU A 219 12.48 -43.22 21.43
N VAL A 220 11.24 -42.75 21.61
CA VAL A 220 10.00 -43.36 21.08
C VAL A 220 9.56 -42.71 19.76
N SER A 221 10.03 -41.49 19.44
CA SER A 221 9.62 -40.71 18.27
C SER A 221 9.89 -41.41 16.94
N SER A 222 11.00 -42.15 16.84
CA SER A 222 11.36 -42.97 15.67
C SER A 222 10.34 -44.08 15.40
N ILE A 223 9.74 -44.64 16.45
CA ILE A 223 8.71 -45.67 16.37
C ILE A 223 7.40 -45.07 15.85
N ALA A 224 7.06 -43.85 16.31
CA ALA A 224 5.88 -43.12 15.83
C ALA A 224 5.96 -42.85 14.31
N HIS A 225 7.13 -42.42 13.82
CA HIS A 225 7.34 -42.20 12.39
C HIS A 225 7.10 -43.48 11.56
N LYS A 226 7.66 -44.62 11.99
CA LYS A 226 7.45 -45.90 11.32
C LYS A 226 6.00 -46.38 11.34
N LEU A 227 5.25 -46.07 12.39
CA LEU A 227 3.82 -46.37 12.46
C LEU A 227 2.99 -45.49 11.51
N CYS A 228 3.35 -44.20 11.38
CA CYS A 228 2.75 -43.32 10.37
C CYS A 228 3.00 -43.85 8.96
N ASP A 229 4.23 -44.21 8.61
CA ASP A 229 4.58 -44.78 7.30
C ASP A 229 3.81 -46.07 7.00
N LEU A 230 3.60 -46.92 8.02
CA LEU A 230 3.01 -48.23 7.85
C LEU A 230 1.49 -48.20 7.73
N TYR A 231 0.81 -47.33 8.49
CA TYR A 231 -0.66 -47.35 8.62
C TYR A 231 -1.38 -46.13 8.01
N ASP A 232 -0.64 -45.09 7.67
CA ASP A 232 -1.14 -43.82 7.11
C ASP A 232 -2.35 -43.26 7.88
N PRO A 233 -2.23 -43.02 9.21
CA PRO A 233 -3.31 -42.41 9.99
C PRO A 233 -3.31 -40.88 9.84
N ASP A 234 -4.50 -40.28 9.80
CA ASP A 234 -4.69 -38.82 9.87
C ASP A 234 -4.19 -38.24 11.22
N GLY A 235 -4.29 -39.04 12.29
CA GLY A 235 -3.74 -38.74 13.61
C GLY A 235 -3.26 -40.00 14.34
N LEU A 236 -2.07 -39.96 14.94
CA LEU A 236 -1.44 -41.05 15.69
C LEU A 236 -1.19 -40.61 17.13
N PHE A 237 -1.57 -41.45 18.10
CA PHE A 237 -1.41 -41.20 19.53
C PHE A 237 -0.87 -42.43 20.25
N LEU A 238 0.31 -42.30 20.86
CA LEU A 238 1.01 -43.41 21.51
C LEU A 238 1.21 -43.14 22.99
N PHE A 239 0.93 -44.15 23.83
CA PHE A 239 1.22 -44.15 25.26
C PHE A 239 2.27 -45.21 25.58
N VAL A 240 3.49 -44.78 25.90
CA VAL A 240 4.61 -45.70 26.12
C VAL A 240 5.13 -45.57 27.55
N LYS A 241 5.04 -46.66 28.32
CA LYS A 241 5.57 -46.73 29.69
C LYS A 241 7.09 -46.78 29.65
N THR A 242 7.77 -45.88 30.35
CA THR A 242 9.23 -45.89 30.52
C THR A 242 9.60 -45.85 32.00
N LYS A 243 10.90 -45.95 32.31
CA LYS A 243 11.40 -45.82 33.69
C LYS A 243 11.00 -44.49 34.36
N GLU A 244 10.86 -43.43 33.57
CA GLU A 244 10.58 -42.06 34.02
C GLU A 244 9.08 -41.76 34.20
N GLY A 245 8.19 -42.55 33.59
CA GLY A 245 6.75 -42.27 33.56
C GLY A 245 6.08 -42.82 32.30
N ILE A 246 4.90 -42.31 31.94
CA ILE A 246 4.26 -42.63 30.65
C ILE A 246 4.59 -41.50 29.68
N ARG A 247 5.28 -41.84 28.58
CA ARG A 247 5.52 -40.92 27.47
C ARG A 247 4.33 -40.95 26.52
N PHE A 248 3.71 -39.80 26.32
CA PHE A 248 2.70 -39.58 25.30
C PHE A 248 3.38 -39.00 24.05
N VAL A 249 3.14 -39.60 22.89
CA VAL A 249 3.66 -39.13 21.60
C VAL A 249 2.49 -38.99 20.63
N ALA A 250 2.37 -37.83 19.99
CA ALA A 250 1.30 -37.53 19.06
C ALA A 250 1.85 -37.02 17.72
N ARG A 251 1.20 -37.44 16.62
CA ARG A 251 1.47 -37.01 15.26
C ARG A 251 0.16 -36.78 14.51
N SER A 252 0.14 -35.79 13.61
CA SER A 252 -0.98 -35.53 12.70
C SER A 252 -0.45 -35.14 11.33
N VAL A 253 -1.13 -35.61 10.29
CA VAL A 253 -0.86 -35.22 8.88
C VAL A 253 -1.86 -34.19 8.37
N CYS A 254 -2.85 -33.80 9.19
CA CYS A 254 -3.93 -32.91 8.80
C CYS A 254 -4.15 -31.79 9.83
N ASP A 255 -4.59 -30.62 9.37
CA ASP A 255 -4.72 -29.44 10.24
C ASP A 255 -5.99 -29.49 11.10
N GLU A 256 -6.91 -30.43 10.80
CA GLU A 256 -8.11 -30.69 11.59
C GLU A 256 -7.84 -31.36 12.94
N ILE A 257 -6.63 -31.93 13.12
CA ILE A 257 -6.17 -32.56 14.37
C ILE A 257 -4.92 -31.82 14.86
N ASP A 258 -5.11 -30.86 15.76
CA ASP A 258 -4.02 -30.13 16.41
C ASP A 258 -3.49 -30.94 17.61
N VAL A 259 -2.35 -31.61 17.41
CA VAL A 259 -1.76 -32.46 18.45
C VAL A 259 -1.03 -31.70 19.55
N SER A 260 -0.71 -30.41 19.34
CA SER A 260 -0.04 -29.59 20.37
C SER A 260 -0.99 -29.31 21.54
N ASN A 261 -2.21 -28.87 21.23
CA ASN A 261 -3.27 -28.63 22.21
C ASN A 261 -3.62 -29.91 23.00
N ILE A 262 -3.59 -31.06 22.32
CA ILE A 262 -3.79 -32.36 22.97
C ILE A 262 -2.67 -32.66 23.97
N ALA A 263 -1.41 -32.45 23.59
CA ALA A 263 -0.26 -32.71 24.45
C ALA A 263 -0.19 -31.76 25.67
N GLU A 264 -0.61 -30.50 25.54
CA GLU A 264 -0.69 -29.53 26.64
C GLU A 264 -1.54 -30.05 27.81
N ARG A 265 -2.64 -30.78 27.53
CA ARG A 265 -3.48 -31.39 28.59
C ARG A 265 -2.75 -32.42 29.45
N PHE A 266 -1.68 -33.01 28.92
CA PHE A 266 -0.81 -33.93 29.64
C PHE A 266 0.45 -33.25 30.22
N GLY A 267 0.51 -31.91 30.19
CA GLY A 267 1.69 -31.14 30.61
C GLY A 267 2.85 -31.24 29.62
N GLY A 268 2.57 -31.56 28.36
CA GLY A 268 3.53 -31.62 27.26
C GLY A 268 3.52 -30.38 26.37
N GLY A 269 4.23 -30.47 25.25
CA GLY A 269 4.34 -29.40 24.25
C GLY A 269 4.76 -29.94 22.88
N GLY A 270 4.78 -29.06 21.88
CA GLY A 270 5.20 -29.38 20.52
C GLY A 270 4.50 -28.50 19.48
N HIS A 271 4.48 -28.97 18.24
CA HIS A 271 3.82 -28.35 17.09
C HIS A 271 2.44 -28.95 16.83
N THR A 272 1.63 -28.24 16.03
CA THR A 272 0.27 -28.67 15.64
C THR A 272 0.23 -30.04 14.95
N ARG A 273 1.36 -30.51 14.40
CA ARG A 273 1.52 -31.82 13.73
C ARG A 273 2.35 -32.84 14.51
N ALA A 274 3.06 -32.42 15.55
CA ALA A 274 4.01 -33.28 16.26
C ALA A 274 4.18 -32.79 17.70
N ALA A 275 3.76 -33.58 18.68
CA ALA A 275 3.86 -33.19 20.09
C ALA A 275 4.15 -34.38 21.02
N ALA A 276 4.67 -34.09 22.21
CA ALA A 276 4.98 -35.09 23.21
C ALA A 276 4.74 -34.59 24.64
N ALA A 277 4.45 -35.50 25.57
CA ALA A 277 4.29 -35.20 26.99
C ALA A 277 4.87 -36.32 27.87
N LEU A 278 5.37 -35.97 29.06
CA LEU A 278 5.80 -36.95 30.08
C LEU A 278 4.86 -36.91 31.29
N ILE A 279 4.05 -37.95 31.42
CA ILE A 279 3.12 -38.13 32.53
C ILE A 279 3.86 -38.84 33.68
N ARG A 280 4.30 -38.06 34.67
CA ARG A 280 5.05 -38.57 35.83
C ARG A 280 4.17 -39.37 36.78
N LYS A 281 4.76 -40.39 37.43
CA LYS A 281 4.11 -41.16 38.51
C LYS A 281 3.87 -40.25 39.71
N SER A 282 2.69 -39.66 39.86
CA SER A 282 2.30 -38.98 41.10
C SER A 282 1.93 -40.00 42.18
N GLU A 283 2.35 -39.75 43.43
CA GLU A 283 1.97 -40.53 44.61
C GLU A 283 0.47 -40.34 44.91
N GLY A 284 -0.39 -41.03 44.17
CA GLY A 284 -1.84 -41.00 44.42
C GLY A 284 -2.74 -41.50 43.31
N ASN A 285 -2.31 -41.50 42.04
CA ASN A 285 -3.13 -41.95 40.91
C ASN A 285 -2.38 -42.98 40.05
N ARG A 286 -2.42 -44.24 40.46
CA ARG A 286 -2.09 -45.38 39.59
C ARG A 286 -3.27 -45.65 38.65
N LYS A 287 -3.53 -44.77 37.66
CA LYS A 287 -4.35 -45.21 36.52
C LYS A 287 -3.51 -46.18 35.69
N ALA A 288 -4.07 -47.35 35.37
CA ALA A 288 -3.39 -48.29 34.49
C ALA A 288 -3.25 -47.68 33.09
N LEU A 289 -2.21 -48.03 32.33
CA LEU A 289 -1.96 -47.47 30.99
C LEU A 289 -3.19 -47.56 30.07
N GLN A 290 -3.94 -48.66 30.22
CA GLN A 290 -5.19 -48.93 29.50
C GLN A 290 -6.37 -48.05 29.92
N GLU A 291 -6.40 -47.58 31.17
CA GLU A 291 -7.44 -46.64 31.62
C GLU A 291 -7.19 -45.24 31.07
N LEU A 292 -5.93 -44.84 30.99
CA LEU A 292 -5.53 -43.55 30.42
C LEU A 292 -5.80 -43.51 28.90
N GLU A 293 -5.55 -44.61 28.19
CA GLU A 293 -5.95 -44.77 26.79
C GLU A 293 -7.47 -44.67 26.61
N LYS A 294 -8.25 -45.38 27.44
CA LYS A 294 -9.73 -45.34 27.36
C LYS A 294 -10.30 -43.95 27.61
N ASP A 295 -9.79 -43.26 28.63
CA ASP A 295 -10.20 -41.89 28.93
C ASP A 295 -9.85 -40.94 27.76
N PHE A 296 -8.67 -41.14 27.15
CA PHE A 296 -8.24 -40.34 26.01
C PHE A 296 -9.13 -40.57 24.79
N ILE A 297 -9.40 -41.83 24.44
CA ILE A 297 -10.31 -42.19 23.34
C ILE A 297 -11.70 -41.58 23.55
N ALA A 298 -12.22 -41.59 24.77
CA ALA A 298 -13.52 -41.00 25.08
C ALA A 298 -13.56 -39.47 24.87
N SER A 299 -12.42 -38.79 25.00
CA SER A 299 -12.30 -37.34 24.81
C SER A 299 -11.91 -36.93 23.38
N LEU A 300 -11.58 -37.89 22.51
CA LEU A 300 -10.88 -37.63 21.25
C LEU A 300 -11.74 -36.85 20.23
N ASP A 301 -13.07 -37.01 20.27
CA ASP A 301 -14.00 -36.29 19.39
C ASP A 301 -14.00 -34.76 19.61
N ASP A 302 -13.67 -34.31 20.83
CA ASP A 302 -13.61 -32.88 21.18
C ASP A 302 -12.45 -32.15 20.49
N PHE A 303 -11.44 -32.89 20.02
CA PHE A 303 -10.20 -32.32 19.47
C PHE A 303 -10.15 -32.35 17.94
N ILE A 304 -11.09 -33.03 17.29
CA ILE A 304 -11.17 -33.11 15.84
C ILE A 304 -12.09 -31.99 15.37
N ASN A 305 -11.50 -30.95 14.78
CA ASN A 305 -12.25 -29.82 14.27
C ASN A 305 -13.01 -30.20 12.99
N PRO A 306 -14.26 -29.73 12.80
CA PRO A 306 -14.98 -29.95 11.55
C PRO A 306 -14.30 -29.19 10.39
N SER A 307 -14.23 -29.82 9.22
CA SER A 307 -13.74 -29.21 7.98
C SER A 307 -14.46 -27.89 7.68
N ILE A 308 -13.72 -26.87 7.19
CA ILE A 308 -14.33 -25.65 6.65
C ILE A 308 -15.41 -26.03 5.64
N SER A 309 -16.63 -25.51 5.84
CA SER A 309 -17.78 -25.83 4.98
C SER A 309 -18.10 -24.69 4.01
N VAL A 310 -18.81 -24.99 2.93
CA VAL A 310 -19.27 -24.00 1.95
C VAL A 310 -20.00 -22.84 2.62
N LYS A 311 -20.75 -23.10 3.70
CA LYS A 311 -21.45 -22.08 4.49
C LYS A 311 -20.54 -20.96 4.99
N GLN A 312 -19.28 -21.27 5.29
CA GLN A 312 -18.32 -20.32 5.85
C GLN A 312 -17.70 -19.41 4.78
N ILE A 313 -17.76 -19.79 3.50
CA ILE A 313 -17.14 -19.04 2.39
C ILE A 313 -18.14 -18.54 1.34
N MET A 314 -19.39 -19.00 1.37
CA MET A 314 -20.39 -18.60 0.40
C MET A 314 -20.85 -17.15 0.61
N SER A 315 -21.14 -16.47 -0.50
CA SER A 315 -21.91 -15.23 -0.49
C SER A 315 -23.41 -15.53 -0.40
N THR A 316 -24.15 -14.83 0.45
CA THR A 316 -25.60 -15.03 0.64
C THR A 316 -26.43 -14.17 -0.33
N ASN A 317 -27.65 -14.62 -0.64
CA ASN A 317 -28.61 -13.92 -1.52
C ASN A 317 -28.05 -13.57 -2.92
N PRO A 318 -27.65 -14.58 -3.73
CA PRO A 318 -27.17 -14.32 -5.07
C PRO A 318 -28.28 -13.76 -5.96
N LEU A 319 -27.90 -12.88 -6.89
CA LEU A 319 -28.80 -12.45 -7.97
C LEU A 319 -28.95 -13.58 -8.98
N LEU A 320 -30.19 -13.82 -9.40
CA LEU A 320 -30.57 -14.91 -10.29
C LEU A 320 -31.13 -14.34 -11.60
N LEU A 321 -30.91 -15.04 -12.71
CA LEU A 321 -31.50 -14.68 -14.01
C LEU A 321 -32.55 -15.70 -14.43
N GLU A 322 -33.58 -15.23 -15.12
CA GLU A 322 -34.55 -16.12 -15.78
C GLU A 322 -34.04 -16.51 -17.17
N PRO A 323 -34.49 -17.65 -17.73
CA PRO A 323 -34.06 -18.10 -19.05
C PRO A 323 -34.49 -17.12 -20.16
N SER A 324 -35.58 -16.39 -19.93
CA SER A 324 -36.18 -15.38 -20.79
C SER A 324 -35.46 -14.03 -20.75
N THR A 325 -34.57 -13.79 -19.76
CA THR A 325 -33.85 -12.53 -19.62
C THR A 325 -33.07 -12.22 -20.89
N LYS A 326 -33.12 -10.97 -21.35
CA LYS A 326 -32.41 -10.54 -22.57
C LYS A 326 -30.93 -10.28 -22.32
N LEU A 327 -30.10 -10.47 -23.35
CA LEU A 327 -28.66 -10.20 -23.28
C LEU A 327 -28.34 -8.79 -22.74
N GLN A 328 -29.04 -7.75 -23.21
CA GLN A 328 -28.80 -6.38 -22.78
C GLN A 328 -29.11 -6.17 -21.29
N GLU A 329 -30.13 -6.85 -20.77
CA GLU A 329 -30.50 -6.77 -19.36
C GLU A 329 -29.49 -7.51 -18.48
N ALA A 330 -29.08 -8.72 -18.89
CA ALA A 330 -28.03 -9.47 -18.21
C ALA A 330 -26.69 -8.70 -18.19
N LEU A 331 -26.33 -8.04 -19.31
CA LEU A 331 -25.16 -7.16 -19.38
C LEU A 331 -25.27 -5.97 -18.41
N GLN A 332 -26.45 -5.35 -18.31
CA GLN A 332 -26.68 -4.26 -17.35
C GLN A 332 -26.50 -4.73 -15.91
N LEU A 333 -26.98 -5.93 -15.57
CA LEU A 333 -26.80 -6.52 -14.24
C LEU A 333 -25.31 -6.83 -13.97
N MET A 334 -24.60 -7.44 -14.93
CA MET A 334 -23.15 -7.66 -14.83
C MET A 334 -22.38 -6.35 -14.63
N GLN A 335 -22.72 -5.31 -15.39
CA GLN A 335 -22.10 -3.98 -15.26
C GLN A 335 -22.46 -3.27 -13.94
N ARG A 336 -23.66 -3.49 -13.40
CA ARG A 336 -24.13 -2.83 -12.17
C ARG A 336 -23.50 -3.44 -10.93
N PHE A 337 -23.43 -4.77 -10.87
CA PHE A 337 -22.98 -5.51 -9.70
C PHE A 337 -21.52 -5.97 -9.79
N GLY A 338 -20.93 -5.96 -10.99
CA GLY A 338 -19.54 -6.38 -11.21
C GLY A 338 -19.35 -7.90 -11.07
N TYR A 339 -20.42 -8.68 -11.27
CA TYR A 339 -20.37 -10.13 -11.17
C TYR A 339 -19.93 -10.75 -12.51
N GLU A 340 -19.00 -11.70 -12.42
CA GLU A 340 -18.46 -12.43 -13.57
C GLU A 340 -19.43 -13.51 -14.10
N GLY A 341 -20.47 -13.83 -13.33
CA GLY A 341 -21.46 -14.83 -13.70
C GLY A 341 -22.72 -14.74 -12.87
N PHE A 342 -23.80 -15.29 -13.40
CA PHE A 342 -25.11 -15.34 -12.75
C PHE A 342 -25.72 -16.73 -12.92
N PRO A 343 -26.22 -17.36 -11.84
CA PRO A 343 -27.02 -18.56 -11.94
C PRO A 343 -28.31 -18.28 -12.73
N VAL A 344 -28.63 -19.15 -13.68
CA VAL A 344 -29.87 -19.10 -14.45
C VAL A 344 -30.84 -20.12 -13.87
N VAL A 345 -32.03 -19.65 -13.52
CA VAL A 345 -32.99 -20.39 -12.70
C VAL A 345 -34.34 -20.43 -13.38
N GLN A 346 -34.97 -21.60 -13.39
CA GLN A 346 -36.35 -21.79 -13.82
C GLN A 346 -37.07 -22.59 -12.74
N GLU A 347 -38.22 -22.09 -12.27
CA GLU A 347 -39.02 -22.75 -11.21
C GLU A 347 -38.19 -23.08 -9.94
N ASN A 348 -37.35 -22.13 -9.49
CA ASN A 348 -36.38 -22.27 -8.38
C ASN A 348 -35.28 -23.33 -8.56
N GLN A 349 -35.15 -23.94 -9.74
CA GLN A 349 -34.06 -24.88 -10.03
C GLN A 349 -32.98 -24.24 -10.89
N VAL A 350 -31.72 -24.51 -10.55
CA VAL A 350 -30.56 -24.12 -11.37
C VAL A 350 -30.61 -24.94 -12.66
N ILE A 351 -30.67 -24.25 -13.80
CA ILE A 351 -30.63 -24.88 -15.13
C ILE A 351 -29.37 -24.52 -15.93
N GLY A 352 -28.60 -23.55 -15.45
CA GLY A 352 -27.35 -23.14 -16.08
C GLY A 352 -26.65 -21.98 -15.37
N LEU A 353 -25.51 -21.57 -15.92
CA LEU A 353 -24.72 -20.43 -15.47
C LEU A 353 -24.42 -19.52 -16.67
N LEU A 354 -24.79 -18.24 -16.58
CA LEU A 354 -24.38 -17.25 -17.57
C LEU A 354 -23.05 -16.63 -17.15
N THR A 355 -22.02 -16.74 -17.98
CA THR A 355 -20.69 -16.17 -17.72
C THR A 355 -20.46 -14.88 -18.51
N ARG A 356 -19.60 -14.00 -17.98
CA ARG A 356 -19.20 -12.75 -18.64
C ARG A 356 -18.62 -12.99 -20.03
N ARG A 357 -17.80 -14.02 -20.16
CA ARG A 357 -17.21 -14.46 -21.44
C ARG A 357 -18.27 -14.81 -22.49
N ALA A 358 -19.36 -15.47 -22.10
CA ALA A 358 -20.44 -15.81 -23.03
C ALA A 358 -21.16 -14.54 -23.52
N VAL A 359 -21.40 -13.58 -22.61
CA VAL A 359 -22.02 -12.28 -22.92
C VAL A 359 -21.12 -11.45 -23.85
N ASP A 360 -19.83 -11.30 -23.55
CA ASP A 360 -18.91 -10.51 -24.38
C ASP A 360 -18.73 -11.13 -25.78
N ARG A 361 -18.75 -12.46 -25.90
CA ARG A 361 -18.73 -13.16 -27.19
C ARG A 361 -20.02 -12.94 -27.98
N ALA A 362 -21.18 -12.94 -27.33
CA ALA A 362 -22.44 -12.63 -27.99
C ALA A 362 -22.49 -11.18 -28.52
N LEU A 363 -21.94 -10.24 -27.74
CA LEU A 363 -21.84 -8.83 -28.12
C LEU A 363 -20.91 -8.60 -29.32
N SER A 364 -19.76 -9.27 -29.38
CA SER A 364 -18.83 -9.14 -30.51
C SER A 364 -19.45 -9.61 -31.82
N HIS A 365 -20.34 -10.62 -31.76
CA HIS A 365 -21.11 -11.13 -32.90
C HIS A 365 -22.44 -10.40 -33.14
N LYS A 366 -22.75 -9.32 -32.39
CA LYS A 366 -24.00 -8.54 -32.50
C LYS A 366 -25.26 -9.40 -32.36
N MET A 367 -25.21 -10.46 -31.57
CA MET A 367 -26.36 -11.33 -31.31
C MET A 367 -27.29 -10.68 -30.29
N ASP A 368 -28.60 -10.72 -30.52
CA ASP A 368 -29.63 -10.32 -29.55
C ASP A 368 -30.48 -11.55 -29.18
N VAL A 369 -29.92 -12.39 -28.32
CA VAL A 369 -30.50 -13.68 -27.92
C VAL A 369 -30.77 -13.73 -26.41
N PRO A 370 -31.74 -14.52 -25.94
CA PRO A 370 -32.00 -14.66 -24.51
C PRO A 370 -30.89 -15.43 -23.80
N VAL A 371 -30.78 -15.21 -22.49
CA VAL A 371 -29.78 -15.85 -21.61
C VAL A 371 -29.76 -17.37 -21.74
N LYS A 372 -30.93 -18.02 -21.91
CA LYS A 372 -31.03 -19.47 -22.15
C LYS A 372 -30.16 -19.99 -23.30
N SER A 373 -29.93 -19.17 -24.33
CA SER A 373 -29.14 -19.56 -25.51
C SER A 373 -27.63 -19.36 -25.32
N LEU A 374 -27.22 -18.62 -24.28
CA LEU A 374 -25.84 -18.24 -24.02
C LEU A 374 -25.26 -18.89 -22.77
N MET A 375 -26.11 -19.29 -21.83
CA MET A 375 -25.69 -19.91 -20.58
C MET A 375 -25.01 -21.26 -20.85
N GLU A 376 -24.07 -21.61 -19.98
CA GLU A 376 -23.58 -22.97 -19.87
C GLU A 376 -24.67 -23.80 -19.18
N ALA A 377 -25.28 -24.73 -19.89
CA ALA A 377 -26.37 -25.55 -19.36
C ALA A 377 -25.83 -26.58 -18.34
N GLY A 378 -26.55 -26.75 -17.23
CA GLY A 378 -26.17 -27.71 -16.19
C GLY A 378 -26.90 -27.47 -14.87
N ASN A 379 -27.02 -28.53 -14.07
CA ASN A 379 -27.68 -28.50 -12.76
C ASN A 379 -26.66 -28.75 -11.65
N TYR A 380 -25.59 -27.97 -11.62
CA TYR A 380 -24.54 -28.08 -10.61
C TYR A 380 -24.84 -27.15 -9.43
N PHE A 381 -24.85 -27.69 -8.22
CA PHE A 381 -25.04 -26.95 -6.98
C PHE A 381 -24.38 -27.68 -5.81
N VAL A 382 -24.21 -26.98 -4.69
CA VAL A 382 -23.74 -27.53 -3.41
C VAL A 382 -24.69 -27.18 -2.28
N HIS A 383 -24.47 -27.75 -1.10
CA HIS A 383 -25.21 -27.42 0.12
C HIS A 383 -24.32 -26.64 1.10
N PRO A 384 -24.89 -25.92 2.08
CA PRO A 384 -24.08 -25.17 3.06
C PRO A 384 -23.07 -26.04 3.80
N GLU A 385 -23.45 -27.27 4.13
CA GLU A 385 -22.60 -28.21 4.86
C GLU A 385 -21.67 -29.04 3.95
N THR A 386 -21.63 -28.74 2.65
CA THR A 386 -20.69 -29.38 1.71
C THR A 386 -19.25 -28.97 2.06
N SER A 387 -18.30 -29.89 1.96
CA SER A 387 -16.88 -29.61 2.21
C SER A 387 -16.23 -28.86 1.04
N LEU A 388 -15.10 -28.19 1.30
CA LEU A 388 -14.34 -27.51 0.25
C LEU A 388 -13.81 -28.47 -0.82
N GLU A 389 -13.44 -29.70 -0.43
CA GLU A 389 -12.96 -30.72 -1.36
C GLU A 389 -14.06 -31.18 -2.32
N GLU A 390 -15.27 -31.43 -1.80
CA GLU A 390 -16.43 -31.77 -2.63
C GLU A 390 -16.82 -30.60 -3.55
N LEU A 391 -16.75 -29.36 -3.04
CA LEU A 391 -16.93 -28.16 -3.87
C LEU A 391 -15.91 -28.10 -5.02
N HIS A 392 -14.63 -28.34 -4.72
CA HIS A 392 -13.55 -28.34 -5.72
C HIS A 392 -13.82 -29.38 -6.81
N GLN A 393 -14.21 -30.61 -6.43
CA GLN A 393 -14.55 -31.66 -7.38
C GLN A 393 -15.73 -31.27 -8.29
N ILE A 394 -16.77 -30.64 -7.74
CA ILE A 394 -17.92 -30.15 -8.51
C ILE A 394 -17.49 -29.03 -9.48
N MET A 395 -16.66 -28.07 -9.05
CA MET A 395 -16.13 -27.02 -9.92
C MET A 395 -15.25 -27.59 -11.05
N ALA A 396 -14.43 -28.59 -10.76
CA ALA A 396 -13.59 -29.24 -11.76
C ALA A 396 -14.43 -30.01 -12.79
N LYS A 397 -15.43 -30.77 -12.32
CA LYS A 397 -16.31 -31.59 -13.18
C LYS A 397 -17.24 -30.75 -14.05
N SER A 398 -17.80 -29.68 -13.50
CA SER A 398 -18.71 -28.78 -14.23
C SER A 398 -17.98 -27.78 -15.12
N ASN A 399 -16.69 -27.53 -14.85
CA ASN A 399 -15.92 -26.40 -15.36
C ASN A 399 -16.51 -25.02 -14.99
N TRP A 400 -17.50 -24.97 -14.09
CA TRP A 400 -18.07 -23.72 -13.61
C TRP A 400 -17.14 -23.12 -12.55
N GLY A 401 -16.75 -21.86 -12.76
CA GLY A 401 -15.99 -21.08 -11.78
C GLY A 401 -16.83 -20.56 -10.62
N GLN A 402 -18.15 -20.74 -10.66
CA GLN A 402 -19.11 -20.29 -9.65
C GLN A 402 -20.20 -21.34 -9.48
N ILE A 403 -20.46 -21.77 -8.25
CA ILE A 403 -21.43 -22.82 -7.95
C ILE A 403 -22.53 -22.26 -7.03
N PRO A 404 -23.82 -22.37 -7.40
CA PRO A 404 -24.93 -22.03 -6.52
C PRO A 404 -24.99 -22.93 -5.30
N VAL A 405 -25.34 -22.36 -4.15
CA VAL A 405 -25.59 -23.08 -2.89
C VAL A 405 -27.08 -23.17 -2.67
N VAL A 406 -27.58 -24.39 -2.52
CA VAL A 406 -29.00 -24.71 -2.42
C VAL A 406 -29.31 -25.29 -1.03
N ASN A 407 -30.41 -24.85 -0.43
CA ASN A 407 -30.90 -25.42 0.82
C ASN A 407 -31.52 -26.80 0.56
N LYS A 408 -31.17 -27.80 1.39
CA LYS A 408 -31.65 -29.18 1.27
C LYS A 408 -33.17 -29.31 1.43
N GLN A 409 -33.81 -28.45 2.23
CA GLN A 409 -35.23 -28.61 2.59
C GLN A 409 -36.19 -28.05 1.53
N ASP A 410 -35.97 -26.81 1.08
CA ASP A 410 -36.88 -26.10 0.17
C ASP A 410 -36.34 -26.00 -1.27
N LYS A 411 -35.15 -26.57 -1.53
CA LYS A 411 -34.41 -26.51 -2.81
C LYS A 411 -34.20 -25.09 -3.34
N LYS A 412 -34.31 -24.06 -2.49
CA LYS A 412 -34.04 -22.68 -2.88
C LYS A 412 -32.55 -22.40 -2.88
N ILE A 413 -32.12 -21.55 -3.81
CA ILE A 413 -30.76 -21.03 -3.84
C ILE A 413 -30.64 -20.00 -2.72
N ILE A 414 -29.71 -20.25 -1.81
CA ILE A 414 -29.45 -19.44 -0.61
C ILE A 414 -28.09 -18.75 -0.66
N GLY A 415 -27.20 -19.20 -1.54
CA GLY A 415 -25.86 -18.65 -1.69
C GLY A 415 -25.22 -18.94 -3.03
N ILE A 416 -24.02 -18.41 -3.23
CA ILE A 416 -23.13 -18.74 -4.33
C ILE A 416 -21.69 -18.77 -3.82
N VAL A 417 -20.87 -19.65 -4.35
CA VAL A 417 -19.45 -19.75 -4.01
C VAL A 417 -18.60 -19.74 -5.29
N THR A 418 -17.51 -18.99 -5.29
CA THR A 418 -16.64 -18.79 -6.45
C THR A 418 -15.31 -19.53 -6.30
N ARG A 419 -14.61 -19.74 -7.41
CA ARG A 419 -13.26 -20.33 -7.41
C ARG A 419 -12.27 -19.48 -6.60
N THR A 420 -12.48 -18.16 -6.54
CA THR A 420 -11.68 -17.26 -5.70
C THR A 420 -11.91 -17.55 -4.22
N ASP A 421 -13.17 -17.75 -3.80
CA ASP A 421 -13.50 -18.06 -2.40
C ASP A 421 -12.88 -19.40 -1.97
N LEU A 422 -12.90 -20.40 -2.86
CA LEU A 422 -12.25 -21.70 -2.65
C LEU A 422 -10.72 -21.57 -2.51
N LEU A 423 -10.07 -20.82 -3.39
CA LEU A 423 -8.62 -20.62 -3.37
C LEU A 423 -8.16 -19.83 -2.12
N GLN A 424 -8.93 -18.83 -1.71
CA GLN A 424 -8.70 -18.10 -0.46
C GLN A 424 -8.82 -19.04 0.74
N ALA A 425 -9.87 -19.85 0.78
CA ALA A 425 -10.05 -20.83 1.85
C ALA A 425 -8.88 -21.82 1.97
N TYR A 426 -8.28 -22.25 0.85
CA TYR A 426 -7.12 -23.16 0.86
C TYR A 426 -5.80 -22.51 1.24
N SER A 427 -5.61 -21.22 1.00
CA SER A 427 -4.32 -20.57 1.24
C SER A 427 -4.11 -20.16 2.70
N GLY A 428 -5.09 -20.39 3.59
CA GLY A 428 -5.06 -19.90 4.98
C GLY A 428 -5.12 -18.37 5.09
N ILE A 429 -4.96 -17.68 3.96
CA ILE A 429 -5.36 -16.31 3.70
C ILE A 429 -6.88 -16.34 3.82
N GLN A 430 -7.38 -16.15 5.06
CA GLN A 430 -8.71 -15.56 5.24
C GLN A 430 -8.82 -14.49 4.17
N SER A 431 -9.88 -14.53 3.35
CA SER A 431 -10.20 -13.42 2.45
C SER A 431 -9.80 -12.14 3.17
N PRO A 432 -9.13 -11.16 2.54
CA PRO A 432 -9.13 -9.84 3.12
C PRO A 432 -10.61 -9.56 3.37
N GLU A 433 -11.01 -9.66 4.63
CA GLU A 433 -12.34 -9.28 5.04
C GLU A 433 -12.35 -7.82 4.64
N ASN A 434 -12.98 -7.53 3.51
CA ASN A 434 -13.06 -6.21 2.91
C ASN A 434 -13.68 -5.31 3.99
N GLY A 435 -12.81 -4.63 4.76
CA GLY A 435 -13.18 -3.94 6.00
C GLY A 435 -12.57 -4.43 7.34
N LYS A 436 -11.36 -4.99 7.40
CA LYS A 436 -10.66 -5.27 8.69
C LYS A 436 -9.80 -4.13 9.24
N MET A 437 -9.27 -3.24 8.40
CA MET A 437 -8.57 -2.08 8.94
C MET A 437 -9.60 -1.05 9.39
N ASP A 438 -9.85 -1.02 10.70
CA ASP A 438 -10.63 0.01 11.33
C ASP A 438 -9.79 1.28 11.43
N LEU A 439 -10.12 2.27 10.61
CA LEU A 439 -9.51 3.59 10.61
C LEU A 439 -10.33 4.60 11.43
N SER A 440 -11.32 4.16 12.21
CA SER A 440 -12.14 5.04 13.06
C SER A 440 -11.29 5.93 13.96
N SER A 441 -10.32 5.36 14.69
CA SER A 441 -9.41 6.13 15.54
C SER A 441 -8.52 7.08 14.74
N LEU A 442 -8.04 6.66 13.55
CA LEU A 442 -7.22 7.52 12.70
C LEU A 442 -8.02 8.71 12.15
N LEU A 443 -9.27 8.48 11.73
CA LEU A 443 -10.21 9.51 11.31
C LEU A 443 -10.44 10.54 12.43
N GLU A 444 -10.77 10.05 13.62
CA GLU A 444 -11.09 10.90 14.77
C GLU A 444 -9.88 11.72 15.25
N ASN A 445 -8.67 11.18 15.13
CA ASN A 445 -7.44 11.88 15.51
C ASN A 445 -6.94 12.89 14.45
N THR A 446 -7.26 12.67 13.16
CA THR A 446 -6.72 13.49 12.07
C THR A 446 -7.65 14.66 11.71
N LEU A 447 -8.96 14.46 11.80
CA LEU A 447 -9.96 15.44 11.40
C LEU A 447 -10.30 16.41 12.54
N LYS A 448 -10.58 17.67 12.19
CA LYS A 448 -11.01 18.66 13.18
C LYS A 448 -12.38 18.30 13.76
N PRO A 449 -12.70 18.68 15.00
CA PRO A 449 -14.00 18.36 15.63
C PRO A 449 -15.21 18.75 14.78
N ASN A 450 -15.17 19.91 14.11
CA ASN A 450 -16.24 20.37 13.24
C ASN A 450 -16.38 19.52 11.96
N GLN A 451 -15.27 19.04 11.40
CA GLN A 451 -15.29 18.13 10.24
C GLN A 451 -15.84 16.76 10.64
N MET A 452 -15.50 16.26 11.83
CA MET A 452 -16.04 15.01 12.35
C MET A 452 -17.55 15.08 12.58
N LYS A 453 -18.04 16.19 13.15
CA LYS A 453 -19.47 16.42 13.32
C LYS A 453 -20.20 16.38 11.98
N LEU A 454 -19.66 17.07 10.98
CA LEU A 454 -20.19 17.10 9.62
C LEU A 454 -20.25 15.70 8.98
N ILE A 455 -19.18 14.90 9.10
CA ILE A 455 -19.12 13.52 8.59
C ILE A 455 -20.19 12.65 9.26
N LYS A 456 -20.32 12.72 10.59
CA LYS A 456 -21.33 11.95 11.34
C LYS A 456 -22.75 12.32 10.89
N MET A 457 -23.04 13.60 10.69
CA MET A 457 -24.35 14.06 10.20
C MET A 457 -24.67 13.55 8.79
N ILE A 458 -23.70 13.57 7.87
CA ILE A 458 -23.87 13.04 6.51
C ILE A 458 -24.12 11.53 6.56
N ALA A 459 -23.35 10.81 7.40
CA ALA A 459 -23.48 9.38 7.57
C ALA A 459 -24.84 8.97 8.15
N GLU A 460 -25.34 9.67 9.16
CA GLU A 460 -26.65 9.45 9.76
C GLU A 460 -27.77 9.69 8.74
N THR A 461 -27.73 10.81 8.02
CA THR A 461 -28.72 11.12 6.99
C THR A 461 -28.73 10.07 5.87
N ALA A 462 -27.55 9.63 5.42
CA ALA A 462 -27.44 8.58 4.42
C ALA A 462 -27.97 7.23 4.93
N HIS A 463 -27.70 6.90 6.20
CA HIS A 463 -28.19 5.68 6.84
C HIS A 463 -29.73 5.64 6.91
N GLU A 464 -30.37 6.75 7.30
CA GLU A 464 -31.83 6.89 7.30
C GLU A 464 -32.44 6.72 5.90
N MET A 465 -31.75 7.22 4.88
CA MET A 465 -32.13 7.06 3.46
C MET A 465 -31.77 5.67 2.89
N ARG A 466 -31.22 4.75 3.70
CA ARG A 466 -30.75 3.41 3.30
C ARG A 466 -29.72 3.46 2.17
N MET A 467 -28.88 4.49 2.17
CA MET A 467 -27.78 4.64 1.23
C MET A 467 -26.45 4.34 1.94
N HIS A 468 -25.50 3.73 1.22
CA HIS A 468 -24.15 3.54 1.74
C HIS A 468 -23.30 4.72 1.34
N VAL A 469 -22.54 5.28 2.29
CA VAL A 469 -21.73 6.47 2.07
C VAL A 469 -20.28 6.23 2.47
N TYR A 470 -19.39 6.71 1.61
CA TYR A 470 -17.97 6.45 1.67
C TYR A 470 -17.21 7.76 1.54
N LEU A 471 -16.17 7.92 2.34
CA LEU A 471 -15.09 8.86 2.08
C LEU A 471 -14.12 8.19 1.10
N VAL A 472 -13.73 8.85 0.01
CA VAL A 472 -13.01 8.17 -1.08
C VAL A 472 -11.84 8.94 -1.66
N GLY A 473 -10.83 8.21 -2.14
CA GLY A 473 -9.76 8.75 -2.97
C GLY A 473 -8.72 9.55 -2.20
N GLY A 474 -8.40 10.75 -2.70
CA GLY A 474 -7.26 11.55 -2.22
C GLY A 474 -7.33 11.85 -0.72
N VAL A 475 -8.53 12.08 -0.18
CA VAL A 475 -8.72 12.31 1.26
C VAL A 475 -8.35 11.10 2.10
N VAL A 476 -8.68 9.88 1.66
CA VAL A 476 -8.36 8.65 2.41
C VAL A 476 -6.85 8.42 2.41
N ARG A 477 -6.21 8.58 1.24
CA ARG A 477 -4.76 8.57 1.09
C ARG A 477 -4.09 9.60 2.01
N ASP A 478 -4.58 10.83 2.00
CA ASP A 478 -3.99 11.93 2.77
C ASP A 478 -4.16 11.71 4.28
N ILE A 479 -5.28 11.11 4.74
CA ILE A 479 -5.47 10.68 6.14
C ILE A 479 -4.42 9.64 6.53
N ILE A 480 -4.19 8.61 5.70
CA ILE A 480 -3.22 7.55 5.97
C ILE A 480 -1.79 8.11 6.00
N LEU A 481 -1.46 9.00 5.07
CA LEU A 481 -0.17 9.71 5.01
C LEU A 481 -0.03 10.83 6.06
N LYS A 482 -1.04 11.05 6.92
CA LYS A 482 -1.07 12.15 7.91
C LYS A 482 -0.79 13.53 7.30
N SER A 483 -1.24 13.72 6.06
CA SER A 483 -1.07 14.95 5.28
C SER A 483 -2.25 15.92 5.50
N PRO A 484 -2.07 17.23 5.26
CA PRO A 484 -3.16 18.19 5.36
C PRO A 484 -4.30 17.86 4.40
N ILE A 485 -5.51 17.71 4.95
CA ILE A 485 -6.72 17.41 4.18
C ILE A 485 -7.23 18.70 3.53
N LEU A 486 -7.31 18.71 2.20
CA LEU A 486 -7.73 19.87 1.42
C LEU A 486 -9.24 19.86 1.18
N ASP A 487 -9.77 18.74 0.68
CA ASP A 487 -11.16 18.58 0.26
C ASP A 487 -11.75 17.29 0.84
N LEU A 488 -13.06 17.28 1.10
CA LEU A 488 -13.80 16.10 1.56
C LEU A 488 -14.73 15.61 0.44
N ASP A 489 -14.36 14.47 -0.15
CA ASP A 489 -15.11 13.84 -1.23
C ASP A 489 -15.90 12.63 -0.73
N PHE A 490 -17.22 12.66 -0.92
CA PHE A 490 -18.12 11.59 -0.52
C PHE A 490 -18.71 10.90 -1.73
N VAL A 491 -18.63 9.57 -1.75
CA VAL A 491 -19.34 8.73 -2.72
C VAL A 491 -20.48 7.99 -2.04
N VAL A 492 -21.63 7.96 -2.71
CA VAL A 492 -22.85 7.35 -2.22
C VAL A 492 -23.29 6.26 -3.19
N GLU A 493 -23.49 5.04 -2.70
CA GLU A 493 -24.20 4.00 -3.46
C GLU A 493 -25.69 4.30 -3.44
N GLY A 494 -26.11 5.17 -4.36
CA GLY A 494 -27.46 5.73 -4.41
C GLY A 494 -27.49 7.06 -5.16
N ASN A 495 -28.56 7.83 -4.98
CA ASN A 495 -28.69 9.15 -5.59
C ASN A 495 -28.11 10.23 -4.67
N ALA A 496 -26.90 10.68 -4.96
CA ALA A 496 -26.20 11.71 -4.18
C ALA A 496 -26.91 13.08 -4.24
N ILE A 497 -27.67 13.35 -5.30
CA ILE A 497 -28.43 14.60 -5.44
C ILE A 497 -29.61 14.59 -4.46
N GLU A 498 -30.29 13.46 -4.30
CA GLU A 498 -31.36 13.31 -3.31
C GLU A 498 -30.82 13.43 -1.88
N LEU A 499 -29.69 12.78 -1.56
CA LEU A 499 -29.03 12.95 -0.27
C LEU A 499 -28.69 14.42 -0.01
N ALA A 500 -28.13 15.11 -0.99
CA ALA A 500 -27.78 16.53 -0.87
C ALA A 500 -29.01 17.44 -0.65
N HIS A 501 -30.15 17.13 -1.29
CA HIS A 501 -31.40 17.84 -1.03
C HIS A 501 -31.91 17.61 0.39
N GLN A 502 -31.82 16.38 0.90
CA GLN A 502 -32.21 16.05 2.27
C GLN A 502 -31.31 16.76 3.28
N LEU A 503 -30.00 16.79 3.05
CA LEU A 503 -29.04 17.50 3.89
C LEU A 503 -29.35 19.01 3.97
N ILE A 504 -29.77 19.63 2.86
CA ILE A 504 -30.20 21.04 2.88
C ILE A 504 -31.52 21.24 3.63
N ALA A 505 -32.48 20.33 3.46
CA ALA A 505 -33.76 20.44 4.18
C ALA A 505 -33.55 20.41 5.71
N LEU A 506 -32.64 19.55 6.18
CA LEU A 506 -32.28 19.43 7.59
C LEU A 506 -31.37 20.58 8.06
N TYR A 507 -30.30 20.85 7.33
CA TYR A 507 -29.19 21.67 7.83
C TYR A 507 -28.96 23.00 7.09
N GLY A 508 -29.74 23.33 6.06
CA GLY A 508 -29.59 24.57 5.30
C GLY A 508 -28.37 24.57 4.34
N GLY A 509 -28.00 25.76 3.85
CA GLY A 509 -26.98 25.92 2.80
C GLY A 509 -27.54 25.89 1.37
N LYS A 510 -26.64 25.85 0.39
CA LYS A 510 -26.98 25.91 -1.05
C LYS A 510 -26.41 24.72 -1.82
N ILE A 511 -27.13 24.21 -2.82
CA ILE A 511 -26.66 23.11 -3.68
C ILE A 511 -26.52 23.57 -5.11
N THR A 512 -25.46 23.11 -5.77
CA THR A 512 -25.37 23.05 -7.23
C THR A 512 -25.28 21.59 -7.65
N SER A 513 -26.17 21.12 -8.51
CA SER A 513 -26.19 19.73 -8.94
C SER A 513 -26.01 19.59 -10.45
N HIS A 514 -25.31 18.54 -10.86
CA HIS A 514 -25.09 18.17 -12.24
C HIS A 514 -25.70 16.80 -12.50
N ARG A 515 -27.00 16.77 -12.86
CA ARG A 515 -27.77 15.53 -13.06
C ARG A 515 -27.11 14.56 -14.06
N GLN A 516 -26.51 15.08 -15.13
CA GLN A 516 -25.82 14.26 -16.14
C GLN A 516 -24.69 13.41 -15.54
N PHE A 517 -24.06 13.88 -14.46
CA PHE A 517 -22.92 13.21 -13.82
C PHE A 517 -23.28 12.59 -12.47
N GLY A 518 -24.50 12.80 -11.96
CA GLY A 518 -24.89 12.34 -10.62
C GLY A 518 -24.04 12.97 -9.51
N THR A 519 -23.67 14.23 -9.66
CA THR A 519 -22.87 14.96 -8.65
C THR A 519 -23.64 16.15 -8.09
N ALA A 520 -23.40 16.44 -6.82
CA ALA A 520 -23.94 17.56 -6.09
C ALA A 520 -22.83 18.22 -5.27
N LYS A 521 -22.73 19.54 -5.37
CA LYS A 521 -21.84 20.36 -4.55
C LYS A 521 -22.68 21.13 -3.54
N TRP A 522 -22.44 20.89 -2.26
CA TRP A 522 -23.15 21.53 -1.15
C TRP A 522 -22.27 22.61 -0.51
N PHE A 523 -22.74 23.86 -0.53
CA PHE A 523 -22.09 25.04 0.04
C PHE A 523 -22.61 25.30 1.45
N LEU A 524 -21.71 25.41 2.43
CA LEU A 524 -22.02 25.44 3.87
C LEU A 524 -22.17 26.85 4.47
N GLU A 525 -21.96 27.91 3.68
CA GLU A 525 -21.91 29.31 4.13
C GLU A 525 -23.16 29.79 4.89
N ASP A 526 -24.34 29.21 4.60
CA ASP A 526 -25.63 29.53 5.23
C ASP A 526 -26.24 28.32 5.99
N SER A 527 -25.42 27.37 6.42
CA SER A 527 -25.89 26.15 7.08
C SER A 527 -26.15 26.35 8.59
N ARG A 528 -27.22 25.74 9.11
CA ARG A 528 -27.61 25.68 10.54
C ARG A 528 -26.74 24.74 11.35
N ILE A 529 -25.54 24.40 10.88
CA ILE A 529 -24.62 23.51 11.57
C ILE A 529 -24.02 24.28 12.76
N ILE A 530 -24.63 24.11 13.94
CA ILE A 530 -24.21 24.78 15.18
C ILE A 530 -22.78 24.32 15.52
N VAL A 531 -21.82 25.25 15.45
CA VAL A 531 -20.50 25.11 16.08
C VAL A 531 -20.69 25.37 17.57
N SER A 532 -20.18 24.49 18.44
CA SER A 532 -20.35 24.65 19.89
C SER A 532 -19.78 25.98 20.38
N ASP A 533 -20.60 26.72 21.12
CA ASP A 533 -20.30 28.01 21.73
C ASP A 533 -19.08 27.97 22.66
N ASN A 534 -18.09 28.82 22.35
CA ASN A 534 -17.39 29.68 23.31
C ASN A 534 -16.30 30.58 22.69
N ASP A 535 -16.04 30.49 21.38
CA ASP A 535 -15.19 31.47 20.70
C ASP A 535 -15.96 32.14 19.56
N ALA A 536 -16.11 33.46 19.64
CA ALA A 536 -16.71 34.31 18.60
C ALA A 536 -15.92 34.34 17.27
N ASN A 537 -14.97 33.42 17.09
CA ASN A 537 -14.16 33.19 15.88
C ASN A 537 -14.26 31.74 15.33
N SER A 538 -15.32 31.00 15.68
CA SER A 538 -15.41 29.53 15.52
C SER A 538 -15.95 29.01 14.18
N SER A 539 -16.00 29.80 13.10
CA SER A 539 -16.12 29.26 11.72
C SER A 539 -14.84 28.52 11.25
N SER A 540 -13.82 28.47 12.11
CA SER A 540 -12.46 27.99 11.81
C SER A 540 -12.36 26.46 11.78
N GLY A 541 -12.91 25.83 10.73
CA GLY A 541 -12.60 24.42 10.47
C GLY A 541 -13.49 23.68 9.48
N LEU A 542 -14.65 24.23 9.11
CA LEU A 542 -15.50 23.62 8.09
C LEU A 542 -14.99 23.97 6.67
N PRO A 543 -15.07 23.03 5.72
CA PRO A 543 -14.79 23.34 4.32
C PRO A 543 -15.85 24.30 3.77
N LYS A 544 -15.51 25.10 2.74
CA LYS A 544 -16.49 26.00 2.10
C LYS A 544 -17.62 25.22 1.41
N SER A 545 -17.28 24.03 0.90
CA SER A 545 -18.19 23.17 0.18
C SER A 545 -17.80 21.70 0.32
N ILE A 546 -18.77 20.81 0.10
CA ILE A 546 -18.59 19.36 0.05
C ILE A 546 -19.06 18.86 -1.30
N ASP A 547 -18.32 17.91 -1.87
CA ASP A 547 -18.70 17.22 -3.10
C ASP A 547 -19.30 15.85 -2.77
N LEU A 548 -20.56 15.64 -3.18
CA LEU A 548 -21.36 14.43 -3.03
C LEU A 548 -21.54 13.79 -4.42
N ILE A 549 -21.09 12.55 -4.57
CA ILE A 549 -20.97 11.88 -5.86
C ILE A 549 -21.72 10.55 -5.79
N SER A 550 -22.61 10.28 -6.75
CA SER A 550 -23.18 8.95 -6.89
C SER A 550 -22.12 7.98 -7.41
N ALA A 551 -21.98 6.82 -6.76
CA ALA A 551 -21.15 5.72 -7.24
C ALA A 551 -21.59 5.34 -8.66
N ARG A 552 -20.63 5.34 -9.59
CA ARG A 552 -20.94 5.21 -11.01
C ARG A 552 -19.86 4.50 -11.82
N THR A 553 -20.29 3.83 -12.88
CA THR A 553 -19.43 3.38 -13.97
C THR A 553 -19.36 4.44 -15.06
N GLU A 554 -18.20 4.53 -15.72
CA GLU A 554 -17.96 5.47 -16.82
C GLU A 554 -17.70 4.70 -18.11
N PHE A 555 -18.38 5.11 -19.18
CA PHE A 555 -18.15 4.60 -20.53
C PHE A 555 -17.67 5.72 -21.44
N TYR A 556 -16.49 5.52 -22.04
CA TYR A 556 -15.86 6.45 -22.97
C TYR A 556 -16.18 6.02 -24.40
N LYS A 557 -16.83 6.91 -25.18
CA LYS A 557 -17.17 6.61 -26.58
C LYS A 557 -15.94 6.58 -27.48
N ASN A 558 -15.00 7.48 -27.24
CA ASN A 558 -13.72 7.63 -27.92
C ASN A 558 -12.70 8.17 -26.91
N PRO A 559 -11.38 7.99 -27.14
CA PRO A 559 -10.33 8.56 -26.29
C PRO A 559 -10.53 10.06 -26.04
N SER A 560 -10.29 10.52 -24.81
CA SER A 560 -10.43 11.92 -24.38
C SER A 560 -11.85 12.52 -24.37
N ALA A 561 -12.90 11.77 -24.73
CA ALA A 561 -14.28 12.25 -24.65
C ALA A 561 -14.81 12.29 -23.21
N LEU A 562 -15.83 13.11 -22.95
CA LEU A 562 -16.55 13.07 -21.67
C LEU A 562 -17.29 11.72 -21.53
N PRO A 563 -17.26 11.08 -20.36
CA PRO A 563 -17.87 9.77 -20.16
C PRO A 563 -19.39 9.86 -20.06
N THR A 564 -20.06 8.77 -20.44
CA THR A 564 -21.47 8.53 -20.06
C THR A 564 -21.49 7.75 -18.74
N VAL A 565 -22.27 8.20 -17.77
CA VAL A 565 -22.30 7.62 -16.42
C VAL A 565 -23.54 6.75 -16.17
N LYS A 566 -23.38 5.69 -15.38
CA LYS A 566 -24.50 4.89 -14.83
C LYS A 566 -24.24 4.56 -13.37
N LEU A 567 -25.28 4.57 -12.54
CA LEU A 567 -25.19 4.18 -11.13
C LEU A 567 -24.62 2.77 -10.96
N SER A 568 -23.70 2.59 -10.02
CA SER A 568 -23.01 1.32 -9.75
C SER A 568 -22.65 1.18 -8.27
N SER A 569 -21.92 0.11 -7.94
CA SER A 569 -21.30 -0.07 -6.63
C SER A 569 -20.03 0.77 -6.47
N ILE A 570 -19.58 0.92 -5.22
CA ILE A 570 -18.33 1.57 -4.82
C ILE A 570 -17.14 0.87 -5.47
N LYS A 571 -17.12 -0.47 -5.53
CA LYS A 571 -16.03 -1.24 -6.15
C LYS A 571 -15.80 -0.81 -7.61
N LEU A 572 -16.88 -0.62 -8.36
CA LEU A 572 -16.82 -0.19 -9.76
C LEU A 572 -16.54 1.30 -9.92
N ASP A 573 -16.99 2.13 -8.98
CA ASP A 573 -16.62 3.56 -8.93
C ASP A 573 -15.13 3.76 -8.67
N LEU A 574 -14.53 2.89 -7.84
CA LEU A 574 -13.10 2.93 -7.55
C LEU A 574 -12.26 2.46 -8.74
N LEU A 575 -12.75 1.48 -9.52
CA LEU A 575 -12.04 0.96 -10.70
C LEU A 575 -11.83 2.01 -11.80
N ARG A 576 -12.74 2.97 -11.96
CA ARG A 576 -12.63 4.03 -12.98
C ARG A 576 -11.65 5.15 -12.61
N ARG A 577 -11.04 5.11 -11.41
CA ARG A 577 -10.11 6.14 -10.93
C ARG A 577 -8.77 6.04 -11.63
N ASP A 578 -7.86 6.95 -11.30
CA ASP A 578 -6.57 7.08 -11.97
C ASP A 578 -5.54 6.06 -11.48
N PHE A 579 -5.31 6.00 -10.17
CA PHE A 579 -4.27 5.17 -9.55
C PHE A 579 -4.79 4.38 -8.35
N THR A 580 -4.15 3.23 -8.07
CA THR A 580 -4.47 2.34 -6.93
C THR A 580 -4.50 3.08 -5.59
N ILE A 581 -3.52 3.93 -5.31
CA ILE A 581 -3.44 4.78 -4.11
C ILE A 581 -4.65 5.73 -3.95
N ASN A 582 -5.38 6.01 -5.03
CA ASN A 582 -6.59 6.83 -5.04
C ASN A 582 -7.88 5.99 -5.09
N THR A 583 -7.79 4.67 -4.90
CA THR A 583 -8.94 3.76 -4.87
C THR A 583 -9.35 3.31 -3.46
N LEU A 584 -8.73 3.88 -2.44
CA LEU A 584 -9.09 3.63 -1.05
C LEU A 584 -10.42 4.30 -0.69
N ALA A 585 -11.29 3.58 0.02
CA ALA A 585 -12.58 4.07 0.47
C ALA A 585 -12.83 3.71 1.94
N ILE A 586 -13.29 4.66 2.75
CA ILE A 586 -13.70 4.43 4.13
C ILE A 586 -15.21 4.52 4.19
N ARG A 587 -15.87 3.46 4.69
CA ARG A 587 -17.32 3.47 4.88
C ARG A 587 -17.70 4.21 6.16
N LEU A 588 -18.78 4.99 6.11
CA LEU A 588 -19.17 5.89 7.18
C LEU A 588 -20.54 5.55 7.80
N ASP A 589 -21.38 4.73 7.17
CA ASP A 589 -22.72 4.42 7.69
C ASP A 589 -22.78 3.27 8.71
N GLY A 590 -23.56 3.48 9.78
CA GLY A 590 -23.96 2.45 10.75
C GLY A 590 -22.79 1.67 11.37
N LYS A 591 -22.95 0.34 11.47
CA LYS A 591 -21.94 -0.59 12.03
C LYS A 591 -20.66 -0.73 11.20
N HIS A 592 -20.58 -0.08 10.04
CA HIS A 592 -19.44 -0.13 9.14
C HIS A 592 -18.58 1.14 9.20
N TYR A 593 -18.92 2.08 10.08
CA TYR A 593 -18.14 3.29 10.30
C TYR A 593 -16.66 2.99 10.55
N GLY A 594 -15.78 3.67 9.81
CA GLY A 594 -14.33 3.55 9.96
C GLY A 594 -13.70 2.40 9.16
N LYS A 595 -14.48 1.51 8.54
CA LYS A 595 -13.94 0.37 7.79
C LYS A 595 -13.33 0.81 6.46
N LEU A 596 -12.05 0.50 6.26
CA LEU A 596 -11.33 0.67 5.00
C LEU A 596 -11.69 -0.43 4.00
N TYR A 597 -12.02 -0.04 2.78
CA TYR A 597 -12.22 -0.87 1.61
C TYR A 597 -11.10 -0.59 0.60
N ASP A 598 -10.30 -1.63 0.33
CA ASP A 598 -9.26 -1.65 -0.68
C ASP A 598 -9.45 -2.88 -1.57
N TYR A 599 -9.86 -2.67 -2.82
CA TYR A 599 -10.11 -3.75 -3.78
C TYR A 599 -8.94 -3.98 -4.73
N TRP A 600 -7.96 -3.07 -4.76
CA TRP A 600 -6.96 -2.98 -5.83
C TRP A 600 -5.53 -2.85 -5.32
N GLY A 601 -5.30 -3.13 -4.02
CA GLY A 601 -3.97 -3.07 -3.40
C GLY A 601 -3.45 -1.64 -3.24
N GLY A 602 -4.35 -0.66 -3.12
CA GLY A 602 -3.99 0.73 -2.94
C GLY A 602 -3.25 1.01 -1.64
N LEU A 603 -3.47 0.21 -0.58
CA LEU A 603 -2.79 0.37 0.70
C LEU A 603 -1.35 -0.12 0.63
N ASP A 604 -1.11 -1.25 -0.05
CA ASP A 604 0.23 -1.79 -0.26
C ASP A 604 1.06 -0.86 -1.15
N ASP A 605 0.51 -0.43 -2.29
CA ASP A 605 1.17 0.56 -3.15
C ASP A 605 1.42 1.89 -2.42
N LEU A 606 0.56 2.28 -1.46
CA LEU A 606 0.75 3.48 -0.65
C LEU A 606 1.91 3.32 0.34
N ASN A 607 2.06 2.15 0.96
CA ASN A 607 3.15 1.83 1.88
C ASN A 607 4.49 1.69 1.14
N ASP A 608 4.48 1.10 -0.05
CA ASP A 608 5.66 0.91 -0.90
C ASP A 608 6.06 2.18 -1.68
N GLY A 609 5.20 3.20 -1.67
CA GLY A 609 5.42 4.45 -2.39
C GLY A 609 5.36 4.29 -3.91
N ILE A 610 4.38 3.52 -4.41
CA ILE A 610 4.22 3.17 -5.83
C ILE A 610 3.01 3.88 -6.43
N ILE A 611 3.18 4.40 -7.65
CA ILE A 611 2.08 4.90 -8.48
C ILE A 611 1.79 3.90 -9.59
N ARG A 612 0.62 3.28 -9.51
CA ARG A 612 0.16 2.22 -10.41
C ARG A 612 -1.22 2.54 -10.97
N VAL A 613 -1.41 2.31 -12.28
CA VAL A 613 -2.74 2.39 -12.90
C VAL A 613 -3.55 1.10 -12.71
N LEU A 614 -4.87 1.23 -12.70
CA LEU A 614 -5.79 0.11 -12.46
C LEU A 614 -5.93 -0.85 -13.65
N HIS A 615 -5.72 -0.37 -14.87
CA HIS A 615 -5.82 -1.16 -16.10
C HIS A 615 -5.00 -0.53 -17.24
N SER A 616 -4.67 -1.33 -18.25
CA SER A 616 -3.84 -0.93 -19.40
C SER A 616 -4.41 0.25 -20.20
N LEU A 617 -5.74 0.37 -20.26
CA LEU A 617 -6.40 1.47 -20.99
C LEU A 617 -6.54 2.78 -20.21
N SER A 618 -6.00 2.88 -18.98
CA SER A 618 -6.21 4.05 -18.10
C SER A 618 -5.81 5.38 -18.76
N PHE A 619 -4.67 5.42 -19.46
CA PHE A 619 -4.22 6.62 -20.18
C PHE A 619 -4.91 6.83 -21.53
N VAL A 620 -5.54 5.80 -22.09
CA VAL A 620 -6.36 5.92 -23.32
C VAL A 620 -7.70 6.59 -22.98
N ASP A 621 -8.30 6.18 -21.86
CA ASP A 621 -9.53 6.77 -21.35
C ASP A 621 -9.31 8.25 -20.98
N ASP A 622 -8.21 8.53 -20.27
CA ASP A 622 -7.84 9.89 -19.90
C ASP A 622 -6.32 10.16 -19.93
N PRO A 623 -5.80 10.73 -21.03
CA PRO A 623 -4.38 11.02 -21.16
C PRO A 623 -3.86 12.07 -20.16
N THR A 624 -4.74 12.86 -19.53
CA THR A 624 -4.30 13.81 -18.47
C THR A 624 -3.74 13.11 -17.24
N ARG A 625 -4.05 11.82 -17.05
CA ARG A 625 -3.49 11.00 -15.98
C ARG A 625 -1.97 10.89 -16.05
N MET A 626 -1.34 11.01 -17.22
CA MET A 626 0.13 11.06 -17.31
C MET A 626 0.71 12.27 -16.56
N LEU A 627 0.10 13.45 -16.70
CA LEU A 627 0.52 14.66 -15.98
C LEU A 627 0.28 14.50 -14.47
N ARG A 628 -0.85 13.89 -14.10
CA ARG A 628 -1.21 13.61 -12.69
C ARG A 628 -0.27 12.62 -12.03
N ALA A 629 0.14 11.57 -12.74
CA ALA A 629 1.11 10.58 -12.25
C ALA A 629 2.43 11.26 -11.89
N ILE A 630 2.98 12.10 -12.77
CA ILE A 630 4.22 12.84 -12.48
C ILE A 630 4.03 13.79 -11.31
N ARG A 631 2.88 14.47 -11.25
CA ARG A 631 2.56 15.37 -10.13
C ARG A 631 2.55 14.61 -8.80
N PHE A 632 1.93 13.43 -8.74
CA PHE A 632 1.90 12.60 -7.53
C PHE A 632 3.25 11.96 -7.23
N GLU A 633 4.03 11.55 -8.24
CA GLU A 633 5.38 10.99 -8.10
C GLU A 633 6.25 11.94 -7.30
N GLN A 634 6.31 13.20 -7.75
CA GLN A 634 7.12 14.22 -7.09
C GLN A 634 6.50 14.69 -5.77
N ARG A 635 5.18 14.89 -5.69
CA ARG A 635 4.52 15.38 -4.48
C ARG A 635 4.73 14.46 -3.26
N PHE A 636 4.67 13.15 -3.48
CA PHE A 636 4.77 12.17 -2.39
C PHE A 636 6.16 11.51 -2.29
N GLY A 637 7.06 11.78 -3.25
CA GLY A 637 8.35 11.08 -3.33
C GLY A 637 8.20 9.61 -3.72
N PHE A 638 7.16 9.30 -4.49
CA PHE A 638 6.82 7.95 -4.92
C PHE A 638 7.52 7.60 -6.24
N GLN A 639 7.47 6.33 -6.63
CA GLN A 639 7.96 5.86 -7.91
C GLN A 639 6.82 5.33 -8.78
N ILE A 640 6.84 5.68 -10.06
CA ILE A 640 5.89 5.12 -11.01
C ILE A 640 6.33 3.70 -11.36
N GLU A 641 5.41 2.76 -11.25
CA GLU A 641 5.66 1.36 -11.58
C GLU A 641 6.15 1.21 -13.04
N LYS A 642 7.11 0.31 -13.27
CA LYS A 642 7.68 0.05 -14.60
C LYS A 642 6.62 -0.16 -15.68
N ARG A 643 5.62 -1.02 -15.43
CA ARG A 643 4.54 -1.27 -16.40
C ARG A 643 3.70 -0.02 -16.66
N THR A 644 3.44 0.77 -15.62
CA THR A 644 2.74 2.06 -15.75
C THR A 644 3.54 3.04 -16.61
N LEU A 645 4.87 3.09 -16.48
CA LEU A 645 5.74 3.88 -17.37
C LEU A 645 5.75 3.38 -18.82
N GLU A 646 5.74 2.06 -19.06
CA GLU A 646 5.63 1.51 -20.42
C GLU A 646 4.35 1.99 -21.13
N LEU A 647 3.23 2.06 -20.39
CA LEU A 647 1.97 2.56 -20.91
C LEU A 647 1.98 4.07 -21.23
N PHE A 648 2.90 4.85 -20.67
CA PHE A 648 3.06 6.26 -21.06
C PHE A 648 3.47 6.37 -22.51
N GLU A 649 4.47 5.59 -22.94
CA GLU A 649 4.99 5.69 -24.30
C GLU A 649 3.92 5.34 -25.34
N GLU A 650 3.08 4.35 -25.05
CA GLU A 650 1.93 3.98 -25.90
C GLU A 650 0.87 5.09 -25.97
N ALA A 651 0.59 5.77 -24.85
CA ALA A 651 -0.49 6.75 -24.74
C ALA A 651 -0.08 8.21 -24.99
N LYS A 652 1.22 8.54 -24.94
CA LYS A 652 1.79 9.88 -25.12
C LYS A 652 1.27 10.63 -26.36
N PRO A 653 1.09 10.00 -27.54
CA PRO A 653 0.49 10.68 -28.70
C PRO A 653 -0.94 11.19 -28.48
N LEU A 654 -1.70 10.58 -27.57
CA LEU A 654 -3.09 10.93 -27.28
C LEU A 654 -3.23 12.27 -26.55
N LEU A 655 -2.16 12.79 -25.92
CA LEU A 655 -2.17 14.12 -25.29
C LEU A 655 -2.53 15.24 -26.28
N LYS A 656 -2.23 15.06 -27.57
CA LYS A 656 -2.62 16.01 -28.62
C LYS A 656 -4.14 16.13 -28.78
N GLN A 657 -4.88 15.08 -28.45
CA GLN A 657 -6.35 15.03 -28.56
C GLN A 657 -7.05 15.65 -27.34
N VAL A 658 -6.37 15.75 -26.20
CA VAL A 658 -6.92 16.34 -24.98
C VAL A 658 -7.15 17.84 -25.17
N SER A 659 -8.30 18.34 -24.71
CA SER A 659 -8.62 19.76 -24.82
C SER A 659 -7.63 20.65 -24.04
N GLY A 660 -7.34 21.83 -24.59
CA GLY A 660 -6.40 22.78 -23.99
C GLY A 660 -6.74 23.19 -22.56
N ASP A 661 -8.04 23.31 -22.24
CA ASP A 661 -8.50 23.69 -20.91
C ASP A 661 -8.17 22.63 -19.86
N ARG A 662 -8.23 21.34 -20.21
CA ARG A 662 -7.88 20.23 -19.29
C ARG A 662 -6.38 20.16 -19.05
N ILE A 663 -5.57 20.35 -20.09
CA ILE A 663 -4.11 20.42 -19.94
C ILE A 663 -3.73 21.63 -19.10
N ARG A 664 -4.29 22.83 -19.39
CA ARG A 664 -4.06 24.03 -18.59
C ARG A 664 -4.46 23.80 -17.14
N HIS A 665 -5.57 23.13 -16.87
CA HIS A 665 -5.99 22.83 -15.50
C HIS A 665 -4.95 22.00 -14.73
N GLU A 666 -4.42 20.92 -15.33
CA GLU A 666 -3.35 20.14 -14.69
C GLU A 666 -2.04 20.95 -14.57
N MET A 667 -1.69 21.80 -15.54
CA MET A 667 -0.55 22.71 -15.43
C MET A 667 -0.73 23.74 -14.29
N ASP A 668 -1.93 24.30 -14.11
CA ASP A 668 -2.25 25.20 -13.01
C ASP A 668 -2.09 24.49 -11.65
N LEU A 669 -2.43 23.20 -11.57
CA LEU A 669 -2.19 22.38 -10.37
C LEU A 669 -0.70 22.13 -10.16
N ILE A 670 0.06 21.82 -11.20
CA ILE A 670 1.53 21.65 -11.12
C ILE A 670 2.19 22.91 -10.58
N PHE A 671 1.82 24.09 -11.07
CA PHE A 671 2.38 25.37 -10.60
C PHE A 671 2.05 25.70 -9.14
N ARG A 672 1.06 25.05 -8.54
CA ARG A 672 0.71 25.21 -7.12
C ARG A 672 1.44 24.22 -6.21
N GLU A 673 2.05 23.18 -6.77
CA GLU A 673 2.83 22.22 -5.98
C GLU A 673 4.17 22.83 -5.56
N ARG A 674 4.66 22.45 -4.38
CA ARG A 674 5.95 22.93 -3.86
C ARG A 674 7.12 22.54 -4.77
N LEU A 675 7.05 21.36 -5.38
CA LEU A 675 8.08 20.80 -6.25
C LEU A 675 7.74 20.99 -7.74
N ALA A 676 7.15 22.13 -8.10
CA ALA A 676 6.73 22.42 -9.48
C ALA A 676 7.89 22.29 -10.50
N VAL A 677 9.10 22.70 -10.13
CA VAL A 677 10.29 22.62 -10.98
C VAL A 677 10.69 21.16 -11.23
N ASP A 678 10.69 20.31 -10.21
CA ASP A 678 10.98 18.88 -10.35
C ASP A 678 9.93 18.18 -11.21
N ILE A 679 8.65 18.52 -11.02
CA ILE A 679 7.56 18.02 -11.86
C ILE A 679 7.78 18.40 -13.33
N LEU A 680 8.10 19.67 -13.62
CA LEU A 680 8.34 20.13 -15.00
C LEU A 680 9.59 19.50 -15.62
N ASN A 681 10.65 19.30 -14.82
CA ASN A 681 11.85 18.58 -15.25
C ASN A 681 11.52 17.12 -15.60
N ARG A 682 10.71 16.46 -14.78
CA ARG A 682 10.29 15.08 -15.00
C ARG A 682 9.37 14.94 -16.23
N LEU A 683 8.46 15.90 -16.44
CA LEU A 683 7.66 15.99 -17.67
C LEU A 683 8.54 16.18 -18.91
N GLN A 684 9.61 16.97 -18.80
CA GLN A 684 10.60 17.17 -19.88
C GLN A 684 11.43 15.90 -20.14
N GLN A 685 11.83 15.17 -19.10
CA GLN A 685 12.59 13.91 -19.23
C GLN A 685 11.78 12.83 -19.97
N LEU A 686 10.47 12.77 -19.73
CA LEU A 686 9.56 11.84 -20.40
C LEU A 686 8.97 12.41 -21.70
N GLU A 687 9.43 13.60 -22.11
CA GLU A 687 8.99 14.37 -23.27
C GLU A 687 7.46 14.59 -23.36
N LEU A 688 6.78 14.64 -22.22
CA LEU A 688 5.34 14.89 -22.15
C LEU A 688 5.00 16.36 -22.50
N LEU A 689 5.94 17.29 -22.30
CA LEU A 689 5.77 18.68 -22.75
C LEU A 689 5.70 18.78 -24.28
N GLN A 690 6.57 18.06 -24.97
CA GLN A 690 6.63 17.96 -26.43
C GLN A 690 5.37 17.30 -27.01
N ALA A 691 4.76 16.38 -26.25
CA ALA A 691 3.48 15.78 -26.61
C ALA A 691 2.31 16.77 -26.56
N ILE A 692 2.37 17.79 -25.68
CA ILE A 692 1.40 18.89 -25.62
C ILE A 692 1.59 19.85 -26.80
N ASP A 693 2.83 20.31 -26.99
CA ASP A 693 3.25 21.14 -28.12
C ASP A 693 4.74 20.88 -28.43
N PRO A 694 5.13 20.63 -29.69
CA PRO A 694 6.51 20.23 -30.03
C PRO A 694 7.61 21.21 -29.60
N ASP A 695 7.30 22.51 -29.49
CA ASP A 695 8.28 23.52 -29.09
C ASP A 695 8.21 23.85 -27.59
N LEU A 696 7.34 23.19 -26.82
CA LEU A 696 7.25 23.41 -25.38
C LEU A 696 8.37 22.69 -24.65
N HIS A 697 9.37 23.45 -24.20
CA HIS A 697 10.57 22.92 -23.53
C HIS A 697 10.77 23.49 -22.14
N PHE A 698 11.33 22.69 -21.22
CA PHE A 698 11.76 23.18 -19.92
C PHE A 698 13.28 23.05 -19.77
N SER A 699 13.98 24.18 -19.91
CA SER A 699 15.45 24.23 -19.86
C SER A 699 15.98 24.42 -18.43
N LYS A 700 17.27 24.15 -18.22
CA LYS A 700 17.95 24.44 -16.93
C LYS A 700 17.80 25.90 -16.50
N LYS A 701 17.87 26.84 -17.44
CA LYS A 701 17.68 28.27 -17.15
C LYS A 701 16.24 28.58 -16.73
N ASN A 702 15.24 27.97 -17.39
CA ASN A 702 13.85 28.05 -16.93
C ASN A 702 13.70 27.50 -15.50
N ALA A 703 14.31 26.36 -15.19
CA ALA A 703 14.26 25.75 -13.87
C ALA A 703 14.82 26.69 -12.79
N ILE A 704 16.00 27.28 -13.01
CA ILE A 704 16.62 28.23 -12.06
C ILE A 704 15.72 29.47 -11.86
N THR A 705 15.26 30.09 -12.95
CA THR A 705 14.44 31.30 -12.88
C THR A 705 13.08 31.04 -12.22
N LEU A 706 12.44 29.91 -12.53
CA LEU A 706 11.16 29.52 -11.95
C LEU A 706 11.31 29.16 -10.46
N GLN A 707 12.36 28.44 -10.09
CA GLN A 707 12.66 28.10 -8.69
C GLN A 707 12.85 29.37 -7.85
N ALA A 708 13.65 30.32 -8.36
CA ALA A 708 13.85 31.60 -7.69
C ALA A 708 12.53 32.36 -7.48
N ALA A 709 11.62 32.34 -8.45
CA ALA A 709 10.31 32.98 -8.33
C ALA A 709 9.36 32.27 -7.34
N ILE A 710 9.48 30.95 -7.16
CA ILE A 710 8.70 30.19 -6.19
C ILE A 710 9.19 30.46 -4.76
N GLU A 711 10.51 30.57 -4.57
CA GLU A 711 11.13 30.78 -3.26
C GLU A 711 11.00 32.23 -2.77
N ASN A 712 11.05 33.21 -3.68
CA ASN A 712 10.99 34.62 -3.33
C ASN A 712 9.55 35.13 -3.39
N LYS A 713 8.94 35.38 -2.22
CA LYS A 713 7.64 36.05 -2.14
C LYS A 713 7.81 37.55 -2.35
N ALA A 714 6.92 38.15 -3.14
CA ALA A 714 6.86 39.60 -3.29
C ALA A 714 6.52 40.25 -1.94
N GLY A 715 7.41 41.11 -1.43
CA GLY A 715 7.12 41.94 -0.25
C GLY A 715 6.08 43.02 -0.55
N ASP A 716 5.57 43.67 0.51
CA ASP A 716 4.50 44.69 0.42
C ASP A 716 4.82 45.85 -0.56
N GLY A 717 6.10 46.17 -0.73
CA GLY A 717 6.58 47.21 -1.65
C GLY A 717 6.23 46.97 -3.13
N TRP A 718 5.91 45.73 -3.53
CA TRP A 718 5.50 45.42 -4.90
C TRP A 718 4.03 45.73 -5.20
N ALA A 719 3.21 45.89 -4.15
CA ALA A 719 1.77 46.16 -4.26
C ALA A 719 1.05 45.22 -5.26
N LEU A 720 1.38 43.93 -5.23
CA LEU A 720 0.77 42.95 -6.13
C LEU A 720 -0.69 42.70 -5.73
N PRO A 721 -1.64 42.74 -6.67
CA PRO A 721 -3.01 42.34 -6.38
C PRO A 721 -3.05 40.82 -6.09
N SER A 722 -4.07 40.36 -5.37
CA SER A 722 -4.28 38.92 -5.14
C SER A 722 -4.70 38.17 -6.42
N LYS A 723 -5.37 38.86 -7.35
CA LYS A 723 -5.79 38.33 -8.65
C LYS A 723 -5.57 39.35 -9.76
N VAL A 724 -5.25 38.86 -10.96
CA VAL A 724 -5.22 39.67 -12.18
C VAL A 724 -6.24 39.09 -13.17
N GLY A 725 -7.34 39.82 -13.36
CA GLY A 725 -8.53 39.25 -14.00
C GLY A 725 -9.10 38.11 -13.15
N ASN A 726 -9.23 36.92 -13.73
CA ASN A 726 -9.74 35.73 -13.03
C ASN A 726 -8.65 34.76 -12.56
N SER A 727 -7.36 35.07 -12.82
CA SER A 727 -6.22 34.24 -12.45
C SER A 727 -5.55 34.77 -11.17
N SER A 728 -4.99 33.88 -10.34
CA SER A 728 -4.13 34.33 -9.24
C SER A 728 -2.85 34.95 -9.80
N THR A 729 -2.32 35.95 -9.10
CA THR A 729 -1.13 36.66 -9.56
C THR A 729 0.08 35.75 -9.64
N GLU A 730 0.21 34.77 -8.73
CA GLU A 730 1.31 33.79 -8.80
C GLU A 730 1.25 32.96 -10.08
N ILE A 731 0.07 32.46 -10.48
CA ILE A 731 -0.08 31.70 -11.72
C ILE A 731 0.32 32.56 -12.93
N VAL A 732 -0.07 33.83 -12.97
CA VAL A 732 0.32 34.75 -14.04
C VAL A 732 1.85 34.88 -14.11
N ILE A 733 2.53 35.07 -12.97
CA ILE A 733 3.99 35.16 -12.88
C ILE A 733 4.66 33.88 -13.38
N LEU A 734 4.20 32.71 -12.92
CA LEU A 734 4.81 31.42 -13.25
C LEU A 734 4.65 31.07 -14.73
N TYR A 735 3.47 31.30 -15.33
CA TYR A 735 3.31 31.15 -16.79
C TYR A 735 4.16 32.15 -17.57
N THR A 736 4.25 33.38 -17.10
CA THR A 736 5.11 34.40 -17.72
C THR A 736 6.54 33.92 -17.75
N ILE A 737 7.08 33.43 -16.63
CA ILE A 737 8.45 32.90 -16.56
C ILE A 737 8.61 31.67 -17.48
N PHE A 738 7.72 30.70 -17.35
CA PHE A 738 7.79 29.43 -18.08
C PHE A 738 7.78 29.60 -19.61
N LEU A 739 6.97 30.54 -20.12
CA LEU A 739 6.79 30.75 -21.56
C LEU A 739 7.68 31.84 -22.16
N CYS A 740 8.23 32.77 -21.35
CA CYS A 740 9.05 33.86 -21.87
C CYS A 740 10.33 33.40 -22.58
N MET A 741 10.85 32.22 -22.25
CA MET A 741 12.07 31.70 -22.89
C MET A 741 11.82 30.87 -24.16
N GLN A 742 10.56 30.64 -24.54
CA GLN A 742 10.25 29.92 -25.78
C GLN A 742 10.46 30.83 -27.00
N ALA A 743 10.52 30.26 -28.21
CA ALA A 743 10.50 31.07 -29.43
C ALA A 743 9.14 31.79 -29.58
N GLU A 744 9.13 33.02 -30.14
CA GLU A 744 7.92 33.85 -30.19
C GLU A 744 6.75 33.18 -30.94
N LYS A 745 7.05 32.57 -32.09
CA LYS A 745 6.07 31.81 -32.88
C LYS A 745 5.49 30.64 -32.08
N SER A 746 6.30 30.01 -31.24
CA SER A 746 5.91 28.91 -30.37
C SER A 746 5.00 29.40 -29.24
N VAL A 747 5.31 30.53 -28.61
CA VAL A 747 4.46 31.15 -27.56
C VAL A 747 3.04 31.40 -28.08
N GLN A 748 2.89 31.96 -29.28
CA GLN A 748 1.56 32.20 -29.86
C GLN A 748 0.77 30.90 -30.07
N ARG A 749 1.43 29.84 -30.54
CA ARG A 749 0.83 28.52 -30.73
C ARG A 749 0.44 27.88 -29.40
N ILE A 750 1.33 27.91 -28.40
CA ILE A 750 1.11 27.39 -27.05
C ILE A 750 -0.04 28.14 -26.35
N ASN A 751 -0.07 29.48 -26.47
CA ASN A 751 -1.16 30.31 -25.94
C ASN A 751 -2.53 29.87 -26.48
N LYS A 752 -2.60 29.56 -27.79
CA LYS A 752 -3.81 29.05 -28.43
C LYS A 752 -4.12 27.61 -28.00
N ARG A 753 -3.10 26.74 -27.92
CA ARG A 753 -3.22 25.32 -27.54
C ARG A 753 -3.76 25.13 -26.13
N LEU A 754 -3.26 25.92 -25.17
CA LEU A 754 -3.66 25.91 -23.76
C LEU A 754 -4.82 26.88 -23.46
N LYS A 755 -5.24 27.67 -24.45
CA LYS A 755 -6.26 28.72 -24.32
C LYS A 755 -5.98 29.66 -23.14
N LEU A 756 -4.75 30.15 -23.00
CA LEU A 756 -4.36 30.96 -21.85
C LEU A 756 -5.21 32.25 -21.76
N PRO A 757 -5.61 32.71 -20.57
CA PRO A 757 -6.30 33.98 -20.41
C PRO A 757 -5.53 35.15 -21.02
N LYS A 758 -6.25 36.13 -21.60
CA LYS A 758 -5.64 37.32 -22.24
C LYS A 758 -4.66 38.07 -21.32
N VAL A 759 -4.92 38.06 -20.02
CA VAL A 759 -4.04 38.66 -19.01
C VAL A 759 -2.66 37.99 -19.00
N ILE A 760 -2.62 36.66 -19.01
CA ILE A 760 -1.36 35.89 -19.05
C ILE A 760 -0.64 36.14 -20.36
N GLN A 761 -1.36 36.10 -21.50
CA GLN A 761 -0.78 36.39 -22.80
C GLN A 761 -0.13 37.78 -22.88
N LYS A 762 -0.81 38.79 -22.32
CA LYS A 762 -0.30 40.17 -22.25
C LYS A 762 0.92 40.28 -21.34
N SER A 763 0.91 39.60 -20.18
CA SER A 763 2.05 39.58 -19.27
C SER A 763 3.28 38.95 -19.95
N ILE A 764 3.11 37.83 -20.67
CA ILE A 764 4.18 37.20 -21.46
C ILE A 764 4.72 38.15 -22.52
N SER A 765 3.86 38.80 -23.32
CA SER A 765 4.32 39.71 -24.37
C SER A 765 5.09 40.92 -23.81
N GLN A 766 4.59 41.53 -22.73
CA GLN A 766 5.24 42.67 -22.09
C GLN A 766 6.56 42.28 -21.43
N ALA A 767 6.62 41.11 -20.78
CA ALA A 767 7.85 40.60 -20.20
C ALA A 767 8.92 40.35 -21.27
N ARG A 768 8.55 39.74 -22.40
CA ARG A 768 9.49 39.50 -23.52
C ARG A 768 10.06 40.79 -24.09
N GLU A 769 9.19 41.76 -24.40
CA GLU A 769 9.62 43.07 -24.91
C GLU A 769 10.56 43.77 -23.93
N LEU A 770 10.26 43.68 -22.64
CA LEU A 770 11.10 44.27 -21.61
C LEU A 770 12.44 43.53 -21.45
N ILE A 771 12.44 42.19 -21.45
CA ILE A 771 13.67 41.38 -21.37
C ILE A 771 14.60 41.65 -22.56
N GLU A 772 14.05 41.84 -23.76
CA GLU A 772 14.82 42.17 -24.96
C GLU A 772 15.43 43.57 -24.89
N LYS A 773 14.68 44.56 -24.38
CA LYS A 773 15.14 45.95 -24.28
C LYS A 773 16.06 46.21 -23.09
N MET A 774 15.90 45.48 -21.98
CA MET A 774 16.57 45.76 -20.71
C MET A 774 18.10 45.85 -20.84
N PRO A 775 18.81 44.93 -21.53
CA PRO A 775 20.27 45.02 -21.68
C PRO A 775 20.76 46.34 -22.29
N GLN A 776 19.96 46.97 -23.16
CA GLN A 776 20.29 48.25 -23.81
C GLN A 776 19.92 49.46 -22.95
N LEU A 777 19.00 49.29 -22.00
CA LEU A 777 18.48 50.34 -21.13
C LEU A 777 19.27 50.51 -19.83
N ILE A 778 20.05 49.49 -19.41
CA ILE A 778 20.74 49.49 -18.10
C ILE A 778 21.68 50.67 -17.89
N ASP A 779 22.33 51.14 -18.95
CA ASP A 779 23.29 52.25 -18.89
C ASP A 779 22.72 53.56 -19.46
N GLN A 780 21.41 53.61 -19.73
CA GLN A 780 20.71 54.83 -20.16
C GLN A 780 20.30 55.70 -18.96
N LYS A 781 19.79 56.90 -19.26
CA LYS A 781 19.26 57.81 -18.23
C LYS A 781 18.10 57.17 -17.44
N PRO A 782 17.98 57.42 -16.12
CA PRO A 782 16.87 56.96 -15.29
C PRO A 782 15.47 57.17 -15.89
N SER A 783 15.24 58.30 -16.56
CA SER A 783 13.98 58.65 -17.21
C SER A 783 13.61 57.69 -18.36
N GLU A 784 14.58 57.23 -19.14
CA GLU A 784 14.36 56.24 -20.20
C GLU A 784 13.93 54.88 -19.62
N ILE A 785 14.59 54.47 -18.54
CA ILE A 785 14.26 53.26 -17.79
C ILE A 785 12.86 53.39 -17.18
N TYR A 786 12.55 54.53 -16.56
CA TYR A 786 11.22 54.82 -16.01
C TYR A 786 10.12 54.65 -17.05
N TYR A 787 10.29 55.20 -18.27
CA TYR A 787 9.27 55.06 -19.32
C TYR A 787 9.15 53.64 -19.88
N ALA A 788 10.25 52.87 -19.89
CA ALA A 788 10.20 51.46 -20.24
C ALA A 788 9.40 50.64 -19.21
N LEU A 789 9.52 50.98 -17.92
CA LEU A 789 8.84 50.28 -16.82
C LEU A 789 7.40 50.77 -16.60
N LYS A 790 7.09 52.05 -16.88
CA LYS A 790 5.83 52.74 -16.53
C LYS A 790 4.55 52.01 -16.94
N ASN A 791 4.55 51.38 -18.10
CA ASN A 791 3.37 50.73 -18.68
C ASN A 791 3.32 49.21 -18.44
N VAL A 792 4.30 48.68 -17.70
CA VAL A 792 4.40 47.26 -17.38
C VAL A 792 3.81 47.02 -15.98
N PRO A 793 2.81 46.13 -15.84
CA PRO A 793 2.23 45.84 -14.53
C PRO A 793 3.26 45.27 -13.55
N ASN A 794 3.14 45.59 -12.26
CA ASN A 794 4.09 45.15 -11.22
C ASN A 794 4.29 43.62 -11.17
N HIS A 795 3.25 42.80 -11.40
CA HIS A 795 3.40 41.34 -11.46
C HIS A 795 4.26 40.88 -12.65
N THR A 796 4.25 41.61 -13.76
CA THR A 796 5.10 41.34 -14.92
C THR A 796 6.53 41.79 -14.63
N LEU A 797 6.72 42.95 -14.01
CA LEU A 797 8.05 43.40 -13.53
C LEU A 797 8.65 42.41 -12.54
N PHE A 798 7.83 41.88 -11.63
CA PHE A 798 8.24 40.87 -10.65
C PHE A 798 8.75 39.60 -11.34
N ALA A 799 8.05 39.14 -12.38
CA ALA A 799 8.51 38.02 -13.20
C ALA A 799 9.82 38.33 -13.94
N VAL A 800 9.93 39.53 -14.54
CA VAL A 800 11.09 39.96 -15.33
C VAL A 800 12.36 40.02 -14.50
N GLN A 801 12.27 40.43 -13.22
CA GLN A 801 13.45 40.56 -12.36
C GLN A 801 14.25 39.24 -12.28
N PHE A 802 13.60 38.08 -12.25
CA PHE A 802 14.29 36.79 -12.08
C PHE A 802 15.14 36.41 -13.30
N PHE A 803 14.83 36.94 -14.48
CA PHE A 803 15.67 36.74 -15.67
C PHE A 803 17.02 37.47 -15.58
N PHE A 804 17.12 38.45 -14.68
CA PHE A 804 18.29 39.29 -14.44
C PHE A 804 18.80 39.16 -13.00
N HIS A 805 18.65 37.98 -12.39
CA HIS A 805 19.11 37.73 -11.02
C HIS A 805 20.61 38.02 -10.82
N ASP A 806 21.44 37.76 -11.84
CA ASP A 806 22.88 38.05 -11.82
C ASP A 806 23.23 39.52 -12.11
N ASN A 807 22.25 40.36 -12.48
CA ASN A 807 22.48 41.75 -12.87
C ASN A 807 21.94 42.72 -11.82
N HIS A 808 22.78 43.05 -10.84
CA HIS A 808 22.43 43.93 -9.73
C HIS A 808 21.91 45.31 -10.16
N LYS A 809 22.38 45.87 -11.28
CA LYS A 809 21.89 47.16 -11.79
C LYS A 809 20.42 47.10 -12.20
N VAL A 810 20.00 46.02 -12.86
CA VAL A 810 18.58 45.83 -13.24
C VAL A 810 17.69 45.75 -12.00
N GLN A 811 18.11 44.97 -11.00
CA GLN A 811 17.38 44.84 -9.74
C GLN A 811 17.26 46.18 -9.02
N GLN A 812 18.37 46.93 -8.95
CA GLN A 812 18.40 48.25 -8.34
C GLN A 812 17.45 49.23 -9.04
N ASN A 813 17.46 49.27 -10.37
CA ASN A 813 16.60 50.15 -11.16
C ASN A 813 15.11 49.81 -11.00
N ILE A 814 14.75 48.51 -10.97
CA ILE A 814 13.37 48.09 -10.70
C ILE A 814 12.95 48.48 -9.28
N ASN A 815 13.83 48.32 -8.30
CA ASN A 815 13.55 48.71 -6.92
C ASN A 815 13.37 50.23 -6.79
N LEU A 816 14.28 51.04 -7.36
CA LEU A 816 14.17 52.51 -7.39
C LEU A 816 12.87 52.97 -8.07
N TYR A 817 12.48 52.31 -9.17
CA TYR A 817 11.22 52.59 -9.82
C TYR A 817 10.01 52.39 -8.88
N LEU A 818 9.97 51.26 -8.16
CA LEU A 818 8.88 50.93 -7.24
C LEU A 818 8.88 51.78 -5.95
N SER A 819 10.06 52.07 -5.39
CA SER A 819 10.18 52.76 -4.10
C SER A 819 10.12 54.28 -4.22
N GLU A 820 10.68 54.85 -5.29
CA GLU A 820 10.94 56.28 -5.44
C GLU A 820 10.29 56.87 -6.69
N TRP A 821 10.63 56.40 -7.90
CA TRP A 821 10.22 57.09 -9.13
C TRP A 821 8.71 57.09 -9.37
N THR A 822 8.00 56.06 -8.92
CA THR A 822 6.52 56.02 -8.98
C THR A 822 5.83 57.04 -8.07
N LYS A 823 6.53 57.51 -7.01
CA LYS A 823 6.02 58.54 -6.08
C LYS A 823 6.29 59.96 -6.58
N LEU A 824 7.27 60.14 -7.46
CA LEU A 824 7.60 61.43 -8.08
C LEU A 824 6.45 61.86 -9.00
N LYS A 825 5.75 62.93 -8.61
CA LYS A 825 4.71 63.58 -9.41
C LYS A 825 5.04 65.07 -9.52
N PRO A 826 4.99 65.66 -10.72
CA PRO A 826 5.17 67.10 -10.87
C PRO A 826 4.16 67.86 -9.99
N TYR A 827 4.62 68.89 -9.31
CA TYR A 827 3.76 69.79 -8.54
C TYR A 827 2.83 70.61 -9.45
N THR A 828 3.23 70.82 -10.71
CA THR A 828 2.48 71.52 -11.75
C THR A 828 1.20 70.76 -12.12
N LYS A 829 0.02 71.34 -11.85
CA LYS A 829 -1.28 70.74 -12.21
C LYS A 829 -1.79 71.29 -13.54
N GLY A 830 -2.74 70.59 -14.16
CA GLY A 830 -3.33 71.01 -15.43
C GLY A 830 -4.07 72.36 -15.33
N THR A 831 -4.50 72.72 -14.12
CA THR A 831 -5.05 74.04 -13.77
C THR A 831 -4.00 75.14 -13.86
N ASP A 832 -2.76 74.85 -13.53
CA ASP A 832 -1.65 75.82 -13.54
C ASP A 832 -1.22 76.11 -14.97
N LEU A 833 -1.14 75.06 -15.81
CA LEU A 833 -0.92 75.20 -17.26
C LEU A 833 -2.04 75.99 -17.95
N LYS A 834 -3.29 75.82 -17.50
CA LYS A 834 -4.44 76.57 -18.04
C LYS A 834 -4.40 78.04 -17.64
N LYS A 835 -3.98 78.36 -16.41
CA LYS A 835 -3.74 79.74 -15.94
C LYS A 835 -2.62 80.43 -16.71
N LEU A 836 -1.65 79.67 -17.21
CA LEU A 836 -0.56 80.15 -18.07
C LEU A 836 -0.97 80.30 -19.55
N GLY A 837 -2.25 80.12 -19.89
CA GLY A 837 -2.80 80.36 -21.23
C GLY A 837 -2.61 79.20 -22.22
N ILE A 838 -2.26 78.00 -21.76
CA ILE A 838 -2.05 76.83 -22.63
C ILE A 838 -3.37 76.09 -22.80
N ASN A 839 -3.74 75.79 -24.05
CA ASN A 839 -4.93 74.99 -24.33
C ASN A 839 -4.66 73.49 -24.03
N PRO A 840 -5.65 72.77 -23.44
CA PRO A 840 -5.54 71.33 -23.22
C PRO A 840 -5.28 70.58 -24.54
N GLY A 841 -4.27 69.71 -24.55
CA GLY A 841 -3.90 68.96 -25.76
C GLY A 841 -2.60 68.15 -25.62
N PRO A 842 -2.01 67.67 -26.73
CA PRO A 842 -0.77 66.86 -26.72
C PRO A 842 0.41 67.55 -26.01
N ILE A 843 0.42 68.88 -26.02
CA ILE A 843 1.44 69.72 -25.36
C ILE A 843 1.47 69.47 -23.85
N TYR A 844 0.32 69.25 -23.20
CA TYR A 844 0.29 68.93 -21.76
C TYR A 844 1.07 67.64 -21.49
N LYS A 845 0.86 66.60 -22.30
CA LYS A 845 1.56 65.33 -22.16
C LYS A 845 3.07 65.49 -22.35
N SER A 846 3.49 66.31 -23.31
CA SER A 846 4.91 66.62 -23.54
C SER A 846 5.55 67.35 -22.36
N ILE A 847 4.87 68.38 -21.82
CA ILE A 847 5.36 69.14 -20.65
C ILE A 847 5.45 68.20 -19.44
N TYR A 848 4.41 67.43 -19.16
CA TYR A 848 4.42 66.46 -18.07
C TYR A 848 5.54 65.43 -18.22
N GLN A 849 5.80 64.97 -19.45
CA GLN A 849 6.87 64.02 -19.72
C GLN A 849 8.25 64.62 -19.43
N GLN A 850 8.51 65.85 -19.85
CA GLN A 850 9.78 66.54 -19.58
C GLN A 850 9.98 66.81 -18.08
N LEU A 851 8.93 67.27 -17.38
CA LEU A 851 9.00 67.50 -15.93
C LEU A 851 9.25 66.20 -15.15
N ILE A 852 8.56 65.10 -15.50
CA ILE A 852 8.80 63.79 -14.86
C ILE A 852 10.21 63.29 -15.17
N SER A 853 10.71 63.47 -16.40
CA SER A 853 12.06 63.06 -16.77
C SER A 853 13.11 63.77 -15.92
N ALA A 854 12.98 65.10 -15.77
CA ALA A 854 13.89 65.89 -14.95
C ALA A 854 13.86 65.50 -13.46
N TRP A 855 12.67 65.20 -12.90
CA TRP A 855 12.54 64.70 -11.53
C TRP A 855 13.22 63.33 -11.35
N VAL A 856 13.02 62.42 -12.31
CA VAL A 856 13.58 61.05 -12.24
C VAL A 856 15.09 61.03 -12.49
N ASP A 857 15.59 61.89 -13.38
CA ASP A 857 17.02 62.04 -13.68
C ASP A 857 17.78 62.83 -12.60
N GLY A 858 17.08 63.41 -11.61
CA GLY A 858 17.67 64.23 -10.55
C GLY A 858 18.13 65.62 -11.02
N GLU A 859 17.65 66.07 -12.19
CA GLU A 859 17.92 67.42 -12.72
C GLU A 859 17.16 68.50 -11.93
N ILE A 860 16.07 68.12 -11.26
CA ILE A 860 15.30 68.96 -10.33
C ILE A 860 15.01 68.21 -9.03
N ILE A 861 15.17 68.89 -7.91
CA ILE A 861 14.95 68.35 -6.55
C ILE A 861 13.95 69.18 -5.73
N SER A 862 13.53 70.34 -6.24
CA SER A 862 12.62 71.26 -5.53
C SER A 862 11.48 71.79 -6.42
N ARG A 863 10.43 72.29 -5.78
CA ARG A 863 9.28 72.92 -6.45
C ARG A 863 9.68 74.21 -7.20
N GLU A 864 10.69 74.93 -6.72
CA GLU A 864 11.18 76.15 -7.35
C GLU A 864 11.90 75.82 -8.67
N GLU A 865 12.77 74.80 -8.65
CA GLU A 865 13.45 74.31 -9.85
C GLU A 865 12.47 73.73 -10.89
N GLU A 866 11.38 73.09 -10.46
CA GLU A 866 10.32 72.66 -11.38
C GLU A 866 9.65 73.86 -12.08
N ALA A 867 9.40 74.95 -11.36
CA ALA A 867 8.78 76.15 -11.90
C ALA A 867 9.70 76.87 -12.93
N ASP A 868 11.00 76.90 -12.65
CA ASP A 868 12.01 77.47 -13.56
C ASP A 868 12.14 76.62 -14.83
N LEU A 869 12.18 75.29 -14.68
CA LEU A 869 12.20 74.37 -15.81
C LEU A 869 10.93 74.51 -16.65
N LEU A 870 9.75 74.60 -16.02
CA LEU A 870 8.48 74.85 -16.70
C LEU A 870 8.53 76.15 -17.52
N GLN A 871 9.03 77.25 -16.96
CA GLN A 871 9.20 78.50 -17.73
C GLN A 871 10.14 78.30 -18.92
N SER A 872 11.26 77.60 -18.75
CA SER A 872 12.22 77.35 -19.84
C SER A 872 11.59 76.55 -21.00
N ILE A 873 10.77 75.54 -20.68
CA ILE A 873 10.05 74.71 -21.64
C ILE A 873 9.03 75.56 -22.41
N LEU A 874 8.30 76.43 -21.71
CA LEU A 874 7.32 77.34 -22.32
C LEU A 874 7.95 78.40 -23.21
N THR A 875 9.12 78.90 -22.82
CA THR A 875 9.88 79.88 -23.62
C THR A 875 10.42 79.26 -24.90
N LYS A 876 10.89 78.00 -24.84
CA LYS A 876 11.32 77.23 -26.03
C LYS A 876 10.15 76.89 -26.96
N SER A 877 8.99 76.51 -26.41
CA SER A 877 7.78 76.20 -27.19
C SER A 877 7.18 77.42 -27.91
N LYS A 878 7.37 78.63 -27.36
CA LYS A 878 6.95 79.89 -28.03
C LYS A 878 7.86 80.32 -29.19
N LYS A 879 9.09 79.80 -29.27
CA LYS A 879 10.04 80.08 -30.37
C LYS A 879 9.89 79.14 -31.58
N THR A 880 9.06 78.10 -31.48
CA THR A 880 8.87 77.06 -32.51
C THR A 880 7.47 77.07 -33.13
N ASN A 881 6.64 78.06 -32.80
CA ASN A 881 5.35 78.32 -33.43
C ASN A 881 5.44 79.51 -34.39
#